data_AF-F5XDL0-F1
#
_entry.id   AF-F5XDL0-F1
#
_cell.length_a   1.000
_cell.length_b   1.000
_cell.length_c   1.000
_cell.angle_alpha   90.00
_cell.angle_beta   90.00
_cell.angle_gamma   90.00
#
_symmetry.space_group_name_H-M   'P 1'
#
loop_
_entity.id
_entity.type
_entity.pdbx_description
1 polymer ?
#
loop_
_entity_poly.entity_id
_entity_poly.type
_entity_poly.pdbx_seq_one_letter_code
_entity_poly.pdbx_strand_id
1 'polypeptide(L)'
;MHRVAAGTVQRDHSDATSGGATTKTSVPVPKSGNWNAQDLVIGAIRRKPIEGLTSGNVRGDEKLGAEWGGEGKVDTITAEKAAGKAIVLLPEPLGAGIKTVDVMVYLHGFGIGYRQRIHSRQKTIKVKDRKKLVNEEGMEQGTVRDIEVDHMEAQLEAVNAAAAKANGRPMIAVMPQGTYTLGRDRPQFGETFLSEAYLNEVWGMIPALKSVARGRAVLAGHSGAGGTLAPMLGRAVDAKGELKAADEQEAGGLPKNLAEVVLFDALNSEGFFSGQRDQVERWLIAQIRKDLRELAKPTTDRDAYLKTQMVRFRGYFSQGSAYETRYKHLKENVAAALKAEIAKAEAGRRASRGRPAVAGWKLTAAQKQAMTDNYVNSIQGVATGHEKIMGQGKVQEALGALPVQPLRTHDAGTHDARTQDSPAPAPAKISRPQPSAAIREVLQRTPEVVQRDPTPDPDLAQWTADWNDSQFAAARRYFNETSRPSGTPETRYKILCPLYRNHGIARPLVYLKDSINGSTSFFGDTTPAHTGMQPMLAAAEKTLRDLKDDKGNPRYPTTPLKQRPWALTVRTTSSNKWSNHADGRAIDLDPGTNPHLDNAEHRAIINELTGMDIEARNPGAGLPLPPLFAPDSYDSVKLISDLFSANYNQAGLTKRSGELTADRASLVAERDAMKVTRADLVKRAKDATKERDAALRRKGATAADKTTARQQAKTALDDIAAQQAALKRQLAAKEKEVKAMGKRADRIAAELRKFTREQKAFDTTVAAVGAAQTAVVTGSTDLVTLAAAKAAAEQLLAQARKDKKPKAEIATLRKELAKQIAAVSKAKAALLKHQKSLKTSTKKRDDYTLRKYQREGILNLPKDVVEAMTKAGFRWGGDWEVHKDMMHFDMP
;
A
#
# COMPACT_ATOMS: atom_id res chain seq x y z
N MET A 1 53.27 -21.94 38.46
CA MET A 1 51.91 -22.49 38.22
C MET A 1 50.97 -21.33 37.88
N HIS A 2 50.81 -21.00 36.59
CA HIS A 2 49.83 -20.01 36.15
C HIS A 2 48.53 -20.71 35.75
N ARG A 3 47.44 -20.41 36.46
CA ARG A 3 46.08 -20.78 36.06
C ARG A 3 45.74 -19.99 34.80
N VAL A 4 45.68 -20.70 33.67
CA VAL A 4 45.00 -20.23 32.46
C VAL A 4 43.50 -20.25 32.77
N ALA A 5 42.84 -19.11 32.63
CA ALA A 5 41.39 -19.02 32.71
C ALA A 5 40.78 -19.87 31.59
N ALA A 6 40.01 -20.90 31.99
CA ALA A 6 39.24 -21.71 31.06
C ALA A 6 38.21 -20.80 30.37
N GLY A 7 38.37 -20.64 29.05
CA GLY A 7 37.35 -20.01 28.22
C GLY A 7 36.05 -20.81 28.34
N THR A 8 34.99 -20.13 28.76
CA THR A 8 33.63 -20.66 28.82
C THR A 8 33.24 -21.19 27.44
N VAL A 9 33.24 -22.50 27.30
CA VAL A 9 32.77 -23.22 26.12
C VAL A 9 31.29 -22.91 25.91
N GLN A 10 31.01 -22.57 24.67
CA GLN A 10 29.74 -22.24 24.04
C GLN A 10 28.61 -23.19 24.49
N ARG A 11 27.56 -22.64 25.10
CA ARG A 11 26.45 -23.41 25.70
C ARG A 11 25.46 -23.83 24.61
N ASP A 12 25.08 -25.11 24.63
CA ASP A 12 23.84 -25.61 24.04
C ASP A 12 22.63 -24.91 24.68
N HIS A 13 21.39 -25.20 24.28
CA HIS A 13 20.23 -24.54 24.88
C HIS A 13 20.21 -24.77 26.40
N SER A 14 20.37 -23.70 27.18
CA SER A 14 20.60 -23.77 28.63
C SER A 14 19.41 -24.27 29.45
N ASP A 15 18.21 -24.29 28.87
CA ASP A 15 16.98 -24.83 29.43
C ASP A 15 16.59 -26.21 28.85
N ALA A 16 17.44 -26.80 28.00
CA ALA A 16 17.27 -28.15 27.50
C ALA A 16 17.65 -29.16 28.59
N THR A 17 16.73 -29.39 29.53
CA THR A 17 16.92 -30.35 30.63
C THR A 17 17.07 -31.78 30.12
N SER A 18 17.93 -32.57 30.77
CA SER A 18 18.18 -33.96 30.41
C SER A 18 16.96 -34.84 30.69
N GLY A 19 16.59 -35.67 29.71
CA GLY A 19 15.60 -36.73 29.88
C GLY A 19 14.45 -36.67 28.89
N GLY A 20 14.01 -37.87 28.47
CA GLY A 20 12.77 -38.06 27.72
C GLY A 20 12.87 -37.92 26.21
N ALA A 21 14.05 -37.68 25.62
CA ALA A 21 14.20 -37.70 24.16
C ALA A 21 13.81 -39.07 23.57
N THR A 22 13.01 -39.04 22.52
CA THR A 22 12.55 -40.22 21.78
C THR A 22 12.51 -39.90 20.29
N THR A 23 12.39 -40.94 19.47
CA THR A 23 12.23 -40.83 18.02
C THR A 23 11.52 -42.08 17.49
N LYS A 24 10.77 -41.93 16.41
CA LYS A 24 10.23 -43.05 15.62
C LYS A 24 11.04 -43.33 14.38
N THR A 25 12.07 -42.53 14.13
CA THR A 25 12.99 -42.69 13.01
C THR A 25 14.14 -43.63 13.39
N SER A 26 15.02 -43.92 12.44
CA SER A 26 16.27 -44.66 12.70
C SER A 26 17.37 -43.77 13.32
N VAL A 27 17.10 -42.51 13.64
CA VAL A 27 18.09 -41.59 14.20
C VAL A 27 18.39 -41.96 15.66
N PRO A 28 19.66 -42.13 16.06
CA PRO A 28 19.99 -42.40 17.45
C PRO A 28 19.59 -41.23 18.37
N VAL A 29 18.94 -41.57 19.49
CA VAL A 29 18.57 -40.60 20.53
C VAL A 29 19.84 -40.01 21.19
N PRO A 30 19.86 -38.71 21.56
CA PRO A 30 21.00 -38.06 22.21
C PRO A 30 21.36 -38.70 23.55
N LYS A 31 22.65 -38.80 23.85
CA LYS A 31 23.15 -39.29 25.15
C LYS A 31 22.73 -38.39 26.32
N SER A 32 22.62 -37.09 26.09
CA SER A 32 22.07 -36.11 27.04
C SER A 32 20.60 -36.39 27.42
N GLY A 33 19.89 -37.21 26.64
CA GLY A 33 18.45 -37.40 26.76
C GLY A 33 17.63 -36.18 26.31
N ASN A 34 18.24 -35.20 25.65
CA ASN A 34 17.55 -34.05 25.04
C ASN A 34 18.18 -33.64 23.69
N TRP A 35 17.36 -33.46 22.66
CA TRP A 35 17.75 -33.09 21.29
C TRP A 35 18.50 -31.75 21.17
N ASN A 36 18.22 -30.79 22.06
CA ASN A 36 18.78 -29.44 22.02
C ASN A 36 19.86 -29.17 23.09
N ALA A 37 20.23 -30.20 23.87
CA ALA A 37 21.22 -30.11 24.95
C ALA A 37 22.66 -30.49 24.52
N GLN A 38 22.88 -30.87 23.27
CA GLN A 38 24.21 -31.20 22.74
C GLN A 38 24.26 -31.08 21.22
N ASP A 39 25.47 -30.92 20.68
CA ASP A 39 25.76 -31.19 19.28
C ASP A 39 25.51 -32.68 18.95
N LEU A 40 24.92 -32.92 17.77
CA LEU A 40 24.61 -34.25 17.26
C LEU A 40 25.07 -34.39 15.82
N VAL A 41 25.53 -35.58 15.44
CA VAL A 41 25.77 -35.93 14.04
C VAL A 41 24.72 -36.95 13.63
N ILE A 42 23.92 -36.59 12.63
CA ILE A 42 22.83 -37.40 12.07
C ILE A 42 23.16 -37.58 10.60
N GLY A 43 23.49 -38.82 10.20
CA GLY A 43 24.01 -39.07 8.86
C GLY A 43 25.28 -38.25 8.60
N ALA A 44 25.33 -37.52 7.49
CA ALA A 44 26.42 -36.60 7.15
C ALA A 44 26.14 -35.14 7.57
N ILE A 45 25.24 -34.91 8.53
CA ILE A 45 24.85 -33.58 9.01
C ILE A 45 25.11 -33.44 10.51
N ARG A 46 25.86 -32.41 10.90
CA ARG A 46 25.97 -31.95 12.28
C ARG A 46 24.82 -31.00 12.60
N ARG A 47 23.95 -31.40 13.53
CA ARG A 47 22.90 -30.59 14.14
C ARG A 47 23.45 -29.89 15.37
N LYS A 48 23.52 -28.56 15.33
CA LYS A 48 24.12 -27.70 16.36
C LYS A 48 23.10 -26.73 16.95
N PRO A 49 22.62 -26.95 18.18
CA PRO A 49 21.88 -25.94 18.92
C PRO A 49 22.77 -24.73 19.22
N ILE A 50 22.23 -23.52 19.08
CA ILE A 50 22.90 -22.29 19.52
C ILE A 50 21.93 -21.41 20.30
N GLU A 51 22.47 -20.71 21.30
CA GLU A 51 21.76 -19.74 22.13
C GLU A 51 22.54 -18.43 22.27
N GLY A 52 21.87 -17.40 22.80
CA GLY A 52 22.45 -16.08 23.04
C GLY A 52 22.32 -15.12 21.86
N LEU A 53 21.49 -15.44 20.86
CA LEU A 53 21.23 -14.57 19.73
C LEU A 53 20.45 -13.33 20.19
N THR A 54 20.91 -12.16 19.75
CA THR A 54 20.36 -10.84 20.00
C THR A 54 19.56 -10.31 18.82
N SER A 55 19.71 -10.94 17.66
CA SER A 55 18.90 -10.72 16.46
C SER A 55 17.79 -11.77 16.35
N GLY A 56 16.73 -11.44 15.62
CA GLY A 56 15.59 -12.34 15.41
C GLY A 56 14.63 -12.36 16.60
N ASN A 57 14.17 -13.54 17.01
CA ASN A 57 13.26 -13.65 18.14
C ASN A 57 14.01 -13.53 19.47
N VAL A 58 13.89 -12.41 20.15
CA VAL A 58 14.45 -12.19 21.50
C VAL A 58 13.39 -12.16 22.61
N ARG A 59 12.14 -12.47 22.28
CA ARG A 59 11.02 -12.45 23.22
C ARG A 59 10.75 -13.86 23.73
N GLY A 60 10.59 -14.01 25.06
CA GLY A 60 10.14 -15.26 25.66
C GLY A 60 8.65 -15.50 25.43
N ASP A 61 8.20 -16.75 25.57
CA ASP A 61 6.79 -17.15 25.46
C ASP A 61 5.92 -16.62 26.64
N GLU A 62 6.57 -16.05 27.66
CA GLU A 62 6.06 -15.73 29.02
C GLU A 62 4.92 -14.69 29.09
N LYS A 63 4.45 -14.13 27.96
CA LYS A 63 3.38 -13.11 27.91
C LYS A 63 2.17 -13.48 27.04
N LEU A 64 2.11 -14.68 26.51
CA LEU A 64 1.15 -15.07 25.48
C LEU A 64 0.21 -16.12 26.07
N GLY A 65 -0.73 -15.67 26.92
CA GLY A 65 -1.73 -16.48 27.64
C GLY A 65 -2.75 -17.16 26.72
N ALA A 66 -2.26 -17.99 25.82
CA ALA A 66 -2.93 -18.38 24.60
C ALA A 66 -2.96 -19.89 24.46
N GLU A 67 -4.13 -20.49 24.64
CA GLU A 67 -4.36 -21.87 24.27
C GLU A 67 -4.45 -21.97 22.74
N TRP A 68 -3.50 -22.68 22.12
CA TRP A 68 -3.72 -23.17 20.76
C TRP A 68 -4.77 -24.26 20.81
N GLY A 69 -5.87 -24.16 20.06
CA GLY A 69 -6.86 -25.25 20.00
C GLY A 69 -7.50 -25.70 21.34
N GLY A 70 -7.31 -24.96 22.44
CA GLY A 70 -7.70 -25.39 23.80
C GLY A 70 -6.64 -26.19 24.57
N GLU A 71 -5.34 -26.05 24.25
CA GLU A 71 -4.26 -26.97 24.66
C GLU A 71 -3.31 -26.49 25.76
N GLY A 72 -3.68 -25.44 26.49
CA GLY A 72 -2.85 -24.92 27.57
C GLY A 72 -1.70 -24.03 27.10
N LYS A 73 -0.85 -23.65 28.06
CA LYS A 73 0.28 -22.72 27.88
C LYS A 73 1.47 -23.44 27.23
N VAL A 74 2.32 -22.72 26.48
CA VAL A 74 3.50 -23.27 25.77
C VAL A 74 4.42 -24.07 26.70
N ASP A 75 4.57 -23.63 27.94
CA ASP A 75 5.36 -24.27 29.00
C ASP A 75 4.86 -25.69 29.38
N THR A 76 3.62 -26.02 29.03
CA THR A 76 3.07 -27.39 29.19
C THR A 76 3.50 -28.33 28.07
N ILE A 77 3.87 -27.81 26.90
CA ILE A 77 4.24 -28.60 25.71
C ILE A 77 5.76 -28.72 25.60
N THR A 78 6.51 -27.67 25.95
CA THR A 78 7.98 -27.67 25.98
C THR A 78 8.51 -26.82 27.13
N ALA A 79 9.58 -27.28 27.78
CA ALA A 79 10.31 -26.49 28.77
C ALA A 79 11.30 -25.51 28.12
N GLU A 80 11.57 -25.66 26.82
CA GLU A 80 12.57 -24.87 26.11
C GLU A 80 11.99 -23.53 25.64
N LYS A 81 12.74 -22.46 25.85
CA LYS A 81 12.39 -21.10 25.41
C LYS A 81 12.75 -20.91 23.94
N ALA A 82 11.98 -20.08 23.25
CA ALA A 82 12.29 -19.67 21.87
C ALA A 82 13.30 -18.51 21.76
N ALA A 83 13.39 -17.67 22.78
CA ALA A 83 14.16 -16.43 22.73
C ALA A 83 15.66 -16.67 22.53
N GLY A 84 16.25 -16.00 21.53
CA GLY A 84 17.68 -15.94 21.26
C GLY A 84 18.29 -17.27 20.81
N LYS A 85 17.50 -18.13 20.16
CA LYS A 85 17.89 -19.51 19.86
C LYS A 85 17.67 -19.93 18.41
N ALA A 86 18.49 -20.88 17.98
CA ALA A 86 18.38 -21.54 16.68
C ALA A 86 18.90 -22.98 16.73
N ILE A 87 18.55 -23.74 15.70
CA ILE A 87 19.25 -24.96 15.30
C ILE A 87 20.03 -24.63 14.02
N VAL A 88 21.28 -25.10 13.92
CA VAL A 88 22.10 -24.97 12.71
C VAL A 88 22.52 -26.34 12.22
N LEU A 89 22.26 -26.62 10.95
CA LEU A 89 22.62 -27.88 10.29
C LEU A 89 23.81 -27.64 9.36
N LEU A 90 24.90 -28.35 9.61
CA LEU A 90 26.15 -28.24 8.87
C LEU A 90 26.53 -29.59 8.24
N PRO A 91 27.13 -29.65 7.05
CA PRO A 91 27.79 -30.85 6.58
C PRO A 91 28.86 -31.32 7.58
N GLU A 92 28.95 -32.63 7.81
CA GLU A 92 29.96 -33.26 8.66
C GLU A 92 30.79 -34.28 7.85
N PRO A 93 32.12 -34.09 7.71
CA PRO A 93 32.88 -32.89 8.12
C PRO A 93 32.63 -31.72 7.15
N LEU A 94 32.62 -30.48 7.68
CA LEU A 94 32.78 -29.29 6.86
C LEU A 94 34.28 -29.16 6.52
N GLY A 95 34.71 -29.89 5.49
CA GLY A 95 36.12 -30.03 5.11
C GLY A 95 36.90 -28.71 5.05
N ALA A 96 38.15 -28.71 5.50
CA ALA A 96 39.01 -27.52 5.62
C ALA A 96 39.24 -26.74 4.31
N GLY A 97 39.00 -27.39 3.16
CA GLY A 97 39.05 -26.79 1.82
C GLY A 97 37.80 -25.99 1.44
N ILE A 98 36.68 -26.11 2.16
CA ILE A 98 35.46 -25.37 1.86
C ILE A 98 35.62 -23.93 2.35
N LYS A 99 35.71 -22.98 1.41
CA LYS A 99 35.83 -21.55 1.70
C LYS A 99 34.52 -20.78 1.56
N THR A 100 33.48 -21.40 1.03
CA THR A 100 32.17 -20.75 0.82
C THR A 100 31.06 -21.79 0.89
N VAL A 101 29.99 -21.47 1.63
CA VAL A 101 28.77 -22.27 1.71
C VAL A 101 27.56 -21.44 1.29
N ASP A 102 26.59 -22.07 0.65
CA ASP A 102 25.25 -21.47 0.53
C ASP A 102 24.49 -21.66 1.85
N VAL A 103 23.53 -20.78 2.13
CA VAL A 103 22.78 -20.81 3.40
C VAL A 103 21.28 -20.74 3.16
N MET A 104 20.54 -21.62 3.82
CA MET A 104 19.09 -21.52 3.95
C MET A 104 18.74 -20.96 5.34
N VAL A 105 17.97 -19.87 5.38
CA VAL A 105 17.27 -19.44 6.60
C VAL A 105 15.87 -20.00 6.53
N TYR A 106 15.53 -20.86 7.48
CA TYR A 106 14.28 -21.60 7.47
C TYR A 106 13.44 -21.24 8.70
N LEU A 107 12.26 -20.66 8.46
CA LEU A 107 11.32 -20.24 9.50
C LEU A 107 10.18 -21.27 9.67
N HIS A 108 9.98 -21.79 10.87
CA HIS A 108 8.89 -22.72 11.16
C HIS A 108 7.51 -22.04 11.23
N GLY A 109 6.47 -22.87 11.21
CA GLY A 109 5.07 -22.48 11.34
C GLY A 109 4.61 -22.14 12.75
N PHE A 110 3.30 -21.87 12.92
CA PHE A 110 2.70 -21.73 14.25
C PHE A 110 2.97 -22.98 15.09
N GLY A 111 3.64 -22.81 16.22
CA GLY A 111 3.94 -23.89 17.15
C GLY A 111 5.21 -23.63 17.92
N ILE A 112 5.73 -24.70 18.53
CA ILE A 112 6.97 -24.63 19.34
C ILE A 112 8.25 -24.71 18.50
N GLY A 113 8.16 -24.80 17.18
CA GLY A 113 9.33 -24.94 16.31
C GLY A 113 10.08 -26.25 16.52
N TYR A 114 11.40 -26.15 16.70
CA TYR A 114 12.31 -27.31 16.85
C TYR A 114 12.66 -27.61 18.30
N ARG A 115 11.81 -27.15 19.22
CA ARG A 115 11.95 -27.39 20.65
C ARG A 115 11.50 -28.79 21.02
N GLN A 116 12.18 -29.44 21.96
CA GLN A 116 11.81 -30.78 22.41
C GLN A 116 10.48 -30.74 23.15
N ARG A 117 9.60 -31.68 22.80
CA ARG A 117 8.30 -31.84 23.47
C ARG A 117 8.45 -32.57 24.81
N ILE A 118 7.81 -32.05 25.85
CA ILE A 118 7.68 -32.73 27.14
C ILE A 118 6.33 -33.44 27.31
N HIS A 119 5.32 -33.09 26.49
CA HIS A 119 4.04 -33.77 26.44
C HIS A 119 3.53 -33.89 25.01
N SER A 120 2.84 -35.02 24.72
CA SER A 120 2.04 -35.15 23.50
C SER A 120 0.73 -34.34 23.65
N ARG A 121 0.41 -33.51 22.67
CA ARG A 121 -0.81 -32.68 22.61
C ARG A 121 -2.11 -33.45 22.83
N GLN A 122 -2.16 -34.73 22.47
CA GLN A 122 -3.37 -35.57 22.60
C GLN A 122 -3.79 -35.87 24.05
N LYS A 123 -2.90 -35.72 25.05
CA LYS A 123 -3.20 -36.08 26.45
C LYS A 123 -3.95 -34.99 27.22
N THR A 124 -3.87 -33.73 26.80
CA THR A 124 -4.42 -32.57 27.53
C THR A 124 -5.83 -32.16 27.10
N ILE A 125 -6.35 -32.67 25.97
CA ILE A 125 -7.66 -32.28 25.44
C ILE A 125 -8.77 -33.24 25.89
N LYS A 126 -9.90 -32.68 26.37
CA LYS A 126 -11.10 -33.45 26.73
C LYS A 126 -11.60 -34.27 25.53
N VAL A 127 -12.00 -35.52 25.76
CA VAL A 127 -12.40 -36.51 24.72
C VAL A 127 -13.37 -35.95 23.67
N LYS A 128 -14.29 -35.06 24.08
CA LYS A 128 -15.28 -34.42 23.19
C LYS A 128 -14.71 -33.52 22.10
N ASP A 129 -13.50 -33.00 22.28
CA ASP A 129 -12.84 -32.07 21.35
C ASP A 129 -11.81 -32.78 20.44
N ARG A 130 -11.65 -34.11 20.54
CA ARG A 130 -10.70 -34.89 19.70
C ARG A 130 -10.93 -34.74 18.19
N LYS A 131 -12.16 -34.48 17.75
CA LYS A 131 -12.48 -34.25 16.31
C LYS A 131 -11.92 -32.94 15.76
N LYS A 132 -11.42 -32.04 16.62
CA LYS A 132 -10.78 -30.77 16.25
C LYS A 132 -9.24 -30.85 16.24
N LEU A 133 -8.67 -32.01 16.56
CA LEU A 133 -7.22 -32.20 16.62
C LEU A 133 -6.60 -32.08 15.23
N VAL A 134 -5.54 -31.29 15.12
CA VAL A 134 -4.62 -31.35 13.99
C VAL A 134 -3.92 -32.71 14.05
N ASN A 135 -3.80 -33.40 12.92
CA ASN A 135 -3.05 -34.67 12.87
C ASN A 135 -1.56 -34.38 13.16
N GLU A 136 -1.11 -34.72 14.37
CA GLU A 136 0.25 -34.54 14.88
C GLU A 136 1.06 -35.85 14.90
N GLU A 137 0.74 -36.79 14.02
CA GLU A 137 1.54 -38.01 13.85
C GLU A 137 3.03 -37.67 13.66
N GLY A 138 3.89 -38.16 14.57
CA GLY A 138 5.33 -37.86 14.62
C GLY A 138 5.74 -36.77 15.62
N MET A 139 4.79 -36.07 16.26
CA MET A 139 5.09 -34.99 17.22
C MET A 139 4.78 -35.40 18.67
N GLU A 140 5.24 -36.60 19.07
CA GLU A 140 5.05 -37.15 20.41
C GLU A 140 5.94 -36.51 21.49
N GLN A 141 5.72 -36.91 22.74
CA GLN A 141 6.61 -36.54 23.84
C GLN A 141 8.02 -37.07 23.57
N GLY A 142 9.02 -36.20 23.74
CA GLY A 142 10.42 -36.53 23.55
C GLY A 142 10.97 -36.21 22.15
N THR A 143 10.13 -35.82 21.21
CA THR A 143 10.57 -35.61 19.83
C THR A 143 10.82 -34.13 19.50
N VAL A 144 11.50 -33.89 18.37
CA VAL A 144 11.66 -32.58 17.73
C VAL A 144 11.20 -32.63 16.27
N ARG A 145 10.63 -31.52 15.80
CA ARG A 145 9.94 -31.45 14.50
C ARG A 145 10.85 -31.71 13.30
N ASP A 146 12.05 -31.14 13.34
CA ASP A 146 13.03 -31.20 12.26
C ASP A 146 13.45 -32.62 11.91
N ILE A 147 13.47 -33.51 12.91
CA ILE A 147 13.85 -34.91 12.76
C ILE A 147 12.64 -35.78 12.39
N GLU A 148 11.53 -35.67 13.14
CA GLU A 148 10.42 -36.62 12.99
C GLU A 148 9.51 -36.34 11.81
N VAL A 149 9.26 -35.07 11.50
CA VAL A 149 8.25 -34.67 10.53
C VAL A 149 8.89 -34.06 9.30
N ASP A 150 9.79 -33.09 9.51
CA ASP A 150 10.39 -32.36 8.40
C ASP A 150 11.58 -33.14 7.79
N HIS A 151 12.19 -34.08 8.51
CA HIS A 151 13.38 -34.85 8.08
C HIS A 151 14.50 -33.96 7.48
N MET A 152 14.76 -32.82 8.11
CA MET A 152 15.56 -31.74 7.52
C MET A 152 17.02 -32.17 7.28
N GLU A 153 17.59 -32.96 8.19
CA GLU A 153 18.97 -33.48 8.08
C GLU A 153 19.13 -34.37 6.85
N ALA A 154 18.24 -35.36 6.68
CA ALA A 154 18.29 -36.28 5.54
C ALA A 154 18.10 -35.53 4.20
N GLN A 155 17.21 -34.54 4.17
CA GLN A 155 16.98 -33.73 2.97
C GLN A 155 18.20 -32.85 2.63
N LEU A 156 18.81 -32.21 3.64
CA LEU A 156 20.02 -31.38 3.45
C LEU A 156 21.25 -32.23 3.09
N GLU A 157 21.36 -33.44 3.65
CA GLU A 157 22.38 -34.43 3.27
C GLU A 157 22.29 -34.77 1.79
N ALA A 158 21.09 -35.07 1.29
CA ALA A 158 20.89 -35.38 -0.12
C ALA A 158 21.26 -34.20 -1.05
N VAL A 159 20.92 -32.96 -0.65
CA VAL A 159 21.32 -31.74 -1.38
C VAL A 159 22.85 -31.60 -1.41
N ASN A 160 23.51 -31.80 -0.28
CA ASN A 160 24.97 -31.71 -0.17
C ASN A 160 25.69 -32.82 -0.93
N ALA A 161 25.14 -34.04 -0.94
CA ALA A 161 25.67 -35.15 -1.73
C ALA A 161 25.56 -34.86 -3.24
N ALA A 162 24.45 -34.26 -3.68
CA ALA A 162 24.28 -33.84 -5.07
C ALA A 162 25.26 -32.70 -5.44
N ALA A 163 25.42 -31.71 -4.56
CA ALA A 163 26.39 -30.63 -4.75
C ALA A 163 27.81 -31.18 -4.85
N ALA A 164 28.23 -32.08 -3.95
CA ALA A 164 29.55 -32.69 -3.98
C ALA A 164 29.82 -33.45 -5.30
N LYS A 165 28.86 -34.23 -5.80
CA LYS A 165 28.96 -34.93 -7.09
C LYS A 165 29.17 -33.96 -8.27
N ALA A 166 28.62 -32.76 -8.18
CA ALA A 166 28.74 -31.72 -9.20
C ALA A 166 29.90 -30.73 -8.92
N ASN A 167 30.83 -31.06 -8.02
CA ASN A 167 31.92 -30.17 -7.57
C ASN A 167 31.41 -28.80 -7.08
N GLY A 168 30.27 -28.84 -6.38
CA GLY A 168 29.48 -27.71 -5.95
C GLY A 168 29.74 -27.27 -4.51
N ARG A 169 29.34 -26.04 -4.21
CA ARG A 169 29.34 -25.52 -2.84
C ARG A 169 28.32 -26.26 -1.99
N PRO A 170 28.68 -26.70 -0.78
CA PRO A 170 27.71 -27.25 0.15
C PRO A 170 26.81 -26.14 0.70
N MET A 171 25.66 -26.56 1.21
CA MET A 171 24.65 -25.73 1.84
C MET A 171 24.54 -26.07 3.33
N ILE A 172 24.34 -25.02 4.14
CA ILE A 172 23.96 -25.13 5.55
C ILE A 172 22.53 -24.64 5.76
N ALA A 173 21.87 -25.09 6.82
CA ALA A 173 20.56 -24.54 7.23
C ALA A 173 20.68 -23.83 8.59
N VAL A 174 20.10 -22.65 8.69
CA VAL A 174 19.93 -21.88 9.91
C VAL A 174 18.45 -21.79 10.20
N MET A 175 18.04 -22.32 11.35
CA MET A 175 16.65 -22.55 11.72
C MET A 175 16.32 -21.82 13.03
N PRO A 176 15.88 -20.54 12.95
CA PRO A 176 15.52 -19.74 14.13
C PRO A 176 14.34 -20.34 14.91
N GLN A 177 14.30 -20.09 16.22
CA GLN A 177 13.16 -20.42 17.07
C GLN A 177 12.20 -19.23 17.18
N GLY A 178 10.96 -19.43 16.76
CA GLY A 178 9.86 -18.48 16.85
C GLY A 178 9.05 -18.63 18.14
N THR A 179 8.47 -17.52 18.60
CA THR A 179 7.47 -17.55 19.68
C THR A 179 6.13 -18.05 19.17
N TYR A 180 5.37 -18.64 20.06
CA TYR A 180 3.96 -18.88 19.80
C TYR A 180 3.13 -17.61 20.05
N THR A 181 2.57 -16.98 19.01
CA THR A 181 1.80 -15.73 19.12
C THR A 181 0.30 -15.92 18.81
N LEU A 182 -0.58 -15.23 19.56
CA LEU A 182 -2.00 -15.12 19.22
C LEU A 182 -2.17 -14.14 18.05
N GLY A 183 -2.76 -14.65 16.96
CA GLY A 183 -3.11 -13.90 15.77
C GLY A 183 -2.30 -14.35 14.56
N ARG A 184 -2.99 -14.72 13.48
CA ARG A 184 -2.38 -15.25 12.23
C ARG A 184 -1.43 -14.27 11.54
N ASP A 185 -1.43 -13.01 11.96
CA ASP A 185 -0.69 -11.91 11.33
C ASP A 185 0.45 -11.34 12.20
N ARG A 186 0.73 -11.92 13.38
CA ARG A 186 1.87 -11.46 14.21
C ARG A 186 3.15 -12.22 13.86
N PRO A 187 4.28 -11.55 13.62
CA PRO A 187 5.52 -12.22 13.28
C PRO A 187 6.07 -13.00 14.47
N GLN A 188 6.23 -14.31 14.32
CA GLN A 188 6.74 -15.22 15.36
C GLN A 188 8.22 -15.02 15.65
N PHE A 189 8.96 -14.48 14.67
CA PHE A 189 10.40 -14.34 14.69
C PHE A 189 10.87 -12.91 15.04
N GLY A 190 9.97 -12.12 15.66
CA GLY A 190 10.19 -10.72 16.02
C GLY A 190 9.56 -9.74 15.03
N GLU A 191 9.25 -8.52 15.50
CA GLU A 191 8.58 -7.47 14.71
C GLU A 191 9.39 -7.04 13.47
N THR A 192 10.71 -7.14 13.55
CA THR A 192 11.64 -6.85 12.47
C THR A 192 12.69 -7.95 12.37
N PHE A 193 12.34 -9.08 11.75
CA PHE A 193 13.33 -10.11 11.42
C PHE A 193 14.24 -9.61 10.28
N LEU A 194 15.52 -9.42 10.60
CA LEU A 194 16.54 -8.97 9.64
C LEU A 194 17.50 -10.12 9.35
N SER A 195 17.27 -10.82 8.25
CA SER A 195 17.98 -12.07 7.92
C SER A 195 19.49 -11.89 7.87
N GLU A 196 19.96 -10.77 7.31
CA GLU A 196 21.39 -10.49 7.15
C GLU A 196 22.09 -10.27 8.51
N ALA A 197 21.48 -9.48 9.40
CA ALA A 197 22.00 -9.26 10.74
C ALA A 197 22.00 -10.57 11.55
N TYR A 198 20.93 -11.36 11.44
CA TYR A 198 20.81 -12.66 12.08
C TYR A 198 21.90 -13.63 11.62
N LEU A 199 22.14 -13.74 10.32
CA LEU A 199 23.18 -14.60 9.75
C LEU A 199 24.58 -14.18 10.19
N ASN A 200 24.88 -12.88 10.30
CA ASN A 200 26.17 -12.40 10.81
C ASN A 200 26.43 -12.88 12.24
N GLU A 201 25.41 -12.85 13.09
CA GLU A 201 25.51 -13.30 14.47
C GLU A 201 25.76 -14.82 14.55
N VAL A 202 25.01 -15.61 13.78
CA VAL A 202 25.19 -17.07 13.69
C VAL A 202 26.59 -17.43 13.21
N TRP A 203 27.12 -16.72 12.20
CA TRP A 203 28.48 -16.92 11.71
C TRP A 203 29.54 -16.63 12.78
N GLY A 204 29.34 -15.59 13.59
CA GLY A 204 30.23 -15.24 14.69
C GLY A 204 30.24 -16.29 15.80
N MET A 205 29.11 -16.98 16.00
CA MET A 205 28.96 -17.99 17.03
C MET A 205 29.60 -19.32 16.64
N ILE A 206 29.53 -19.79 15.39
CA ILE A 206 29.97 -21.15 15.04
C ILE A 206 31.45 -21.17 14.61
N PRO A 207 32.36 -21.81 15.36
CA PRO A 207 33.79 -21.80 15.04
C PRO A 207 34.12 -22.35 13.64
N ALA A 208 33.40 -23.39 13.20
CA ALA A 208 33.58 -23.99 11.88
C ALA A 208 33.28 -23.02 10.72
N LEU A 209 32.49 -21.96 10.95
CA LEU A 209 32.13 -20.97 9.93
C LEU A 209 33.06 -19.75 9.90
N LYS A 210 33.96 -19.56 10.88
CA LYS A 210 34.81 -18.36 10.99
C LYS A 210 35.69 -18.10 9.76
N SER A 211 36.08 -19.16 9.05
CA SER A 211 36.90 -19.06 7.82
C SER A 211 36.14 -19.37 6.54
N VAL A 212 34.81 -19.49 6.63
CA VAL A 212 33.92 -19.88 5.53
C VAL A 212 33.04 -18.68 5.17
N ALA A 213 33.15 -18.20 3.94
CA ALA A 213 32.33 -17.11 3.44
C ALA A 213 30.87 -17.54 3.20
N ARG A 214 29.94 -16.59 3.34
CA ARG A 214 28.55 -16.76 2.91
C ARG A 214 28.43 -16.62 1.40
N GLY A 215 27.85 -17.63 0.76
CA GLY A 215 27.51 -17.66 -0.66
C GLY A 215 26.14 -17.05 -0.92
N ARG A 216 25.28 -17.82 -1.57
CA ARG A 216 23.88 -17.47 -1.84
C ARG A 216 23.02 -17.70 -0.60
N ALA A 217 21.93 -16.95 -0.49
CA ALA A 217 20.94 -17.11 0.56
C ALA A 217 19.60 -17.64 0.01
N VAL A 218 19.01 -18.59 0.73
CA VAL A 218 17.65 -19.09 0.51
C VAL A 218 16.79 -18.68 1.70
N LEU A 219 15.63 -18.10 1.45
CA LEU A 219 14.60 -17.89 2.47
C LEU A 219 13.53 -18.96 2.32
N ALA A 220 13.31 -19.76 3.36
CA ALA A 220 12.29 -20.78 3.38
C ALA A 220 11.37 -20.60 4.59
N GLY A 221 10.09 -20.94 4.45
CA GLY A 221 9.20 -20.92 5.59
C GLY A 221 7.92 -21.74 5.42
N HIS A 222 7.41 -22.23 6.54
CA HIS A 222 6.18 -23.02 6.65
C HIS A 222 5.08 -22.27 7.40
N SER A 223 3.82 -22.40 6.98
CA SER A 223 2.65 -21.98 7.77
C SER A 223 2.76 -20.53 8.26
N GLY A 224 2.76 -20.31 9.58
CA GLY A 224 2.88 -18.98 10.20
C GLY A 224 4.15 -18.17 9.85
N ALA A 225 5.18 -18.79 9.26
CA ALA A 225 6.34 -18.07 8.71
C ALA A 225 5.96 -16.99 7.68
N GLY A 226 4.81 -17.15 7.00
CA GLY A 226 4.26 -16.15 6.11
C GLY A 226 4.09 -14.77 6.71
N GLY A 227 3.75 -14.70 7.99
CA GLY A 227 3.63 -13.44 8.73
C GLY A 227 4.94 -12.67 8.85
N THR A 228 6.08 -13.34 8.64
CA THR A 228 7.41 -12.73 8.62
C THR A 228 7.93 -12.55 7.20
N LEU A 229 7.87 -13.60 6.37
CA LEU A 229 8.46 -13.58 5.02
C LEU A 229 7.71 -12.67 4.05
N ALA A 230 6.38 -12.72 4.02
CA ALA A 230 5.62 -11.91 3.07
C ALA A 230 5.84 -10.39 3.27
N PRO A 231 5.86 -9.85 4.52
CA PRO A 231 6.19 -8.44 4.74
C PRO A 231 7.60 -8.05 4.31
N MET A 232 8.59 -8.93 4.47
CA MET A 232 9.94 -8.68 3.99
C MET A 232 9.97 -8.53 2.46
N LEU A 233 9.29 -9.42 1.75
CA LEU A 233 9.16 -9.38 0.29
C LEU A 233 8.36 -8.13 -0.16
N GLY A 234 7.27 -7.81 0.54
CA GLY A 234 6.45 -6.64 0.27
C GLY A 234 7.22 -5.32 0.45
N ARG A 235 8.07 -5.21 1.47
CA ARG A 235 8.92 -4.03 1.73
C ARG A 235 10.04 -3.86 0.71
N ALA A 236 10.44 -4.92 0.01
CA ALA A 236 11.43 -4.87 -1.06
C ALA A 236 10.89 -4.25 -2.36
N VAL A 237 9.59 -3.95 -2.42
CA VAL A 237 8.93 -3.31 -3.56
C VAL A 237 8.57 -1.86 -3.22
N ASP A 238 8.82 -0.93 -4.15
CA ASP A 238 8.47 0.48 -4.02
C ASP A 238 7.00 0.76 -4.42
N ALA A 239 6.57 2.02 -4.28
CA ALA A 239 5.20 2.44 -4.62
C ALA A 239 4.86 2.32 -6.13
N LYS A 240 5.86 2.12 -6.99
CA LYS A 240 5.67 1.93 -8.45
C LYS A 240 5.59 0.45 -8.82
N GLY A 241 5.71 -0.46 -7.85
CA GLY A 241 5.76 -1.89 -8.11
C GLY A 241 7.11 -2.35 -8.68
N GLU A 242 8.19 -1.66 -8.34
CA GLU A 242 9.56 -1.99 -8.72
C GLU A 242 10.37 -2.44 -7.51
N LEU A 243 11.40 -3.28 -7.73
CA LEU A 243 12.31 -3.64 -6.65
C LEU A 243 13.15 -2.44 -6.21
N LYS A 244 13.24 -2.24 -4.90
CA LYS A 244 14.11 -1.23 -4.28
C LYS A 244 15.59 -1.56 -4.49
N ALA A 245 16.47 -0.61 -4.17
CA ALA A 245 17.92 -0.86 -4.19
C ALA A 245 18.31 -1.98 -3.21
N ALA A 246 19.44 -2.65 -3.45
CA ALA A 246 19.85 -3.83 -2.68
C ALA A 246 20.02 -3.54 -1.18
N ASP A 247 20.54 -2.36 -0.83
CA ASP A 247 20.68 -1.87 0.55
C ASP A 247 19.32 -1.60 1.21
N GLU A 248 18.34 -1.10 0.46
CA GLU A 248 16.97 -0.93 0.93
C GLU A 248 16.24 -2.27 1.11
N GLN A 249 16.50 -3.26 0.25
CA GLN A 249 15.98 -4.61 0.40
C GLN A 249 16.56 -5.30 1.65
N GLU A 250 17.86 -5.13 1.89
CA GLU A 250 18.56 -5.58 3.09
C GLU A 250 17.97 -4.93 4.35
N ALA A 251 17.81 -3.60 4.34
CA ALA A 251 17.16 -2.87 5.42
C ALA A 251 15.69 -3.30 5.62
N GLY A 252 15.03 -3.79 4.57
CA GLY A 252 13.69 -4.38 4.60
C GLY A 252 13.63 -5.80 5.21
N GLY A 253 14.78 -6.44 5.42
CA GLY A 253 14.95 -7.72 6.09
C GLY A 253 15.46 -8.86 5.19
N LEU A 254 15.55 -8.65 3.88
CA LEU A 254 16.05 -9.67 2.94
C LEU A 254 17.56 -9.89 3.14
N PRO A 255 18.08 -11.12 2.97
CA PRO A 255 19.51 -11.38 3.05
C PRO A 255 20.24 -10.83 1.82
N LYS A 256 21.55 -10.61 1.97
CA LYS A 256 22.40 -10.40 0.79
C LYS A 256 22.41 -11.66 -0.08
N ASN A 257 22.57 -11.46 -1.39
CA ASN A 257 22.66 -12.56 -2.36
C ASN A 257 21.46 -13.52 -2.30
N LEU A 258 20.25 -13.00 -2.07
CA LEU A 258 19.02 -13.80 -2.13
C LEU A 258 18.91 -14.49 -3.49
N ALA A 259 18.94 -15.82 -3.49
CA ALA A 259 18.88 -16.66 -4.68
C ALA A 259 17.58 -17.43 -4.79
N GLU A 260 16.91 -17.73 -3.67
CA GLU A 260 15.63 -18.44 -3.68
C GLU A 260 14.71 -18.05 -2.53
N VAL A 261 13.41 -18.08 -2.80
CA VAL A 261 12.34 -18.02 -1.81
C VAL A 261 11.45 -19.26 -1.93
N VAL A 262 11.28 -20.00 -0.83
CA VAL A 262 10.48 -21.23 -0.77
C VAL A 262 9.38 -21.08 0.28
N LEU A 263 8.12 -21.21 -0.13
CA LEU A 263 6.96 -21.04 0.75
C LEU A 263 6.14 -22.33 0.80
N PHE A 264 5.99 -22.90 1.98
CA PHE A 264 5.23 -24.13 2.21
C PHE A 264 3.99 -23.85 3.05
N ASP A 265 2.81 -23.85 2.43
CA ASP A 265 1.56 -23.44 3.09
C ASP A 265 1.72 -22.12 3.86
N ALA A 266 2.54 -21.19 3.37
CA ALA A 266 2.94 -20.02 4.14
C ALA A 266 2.04 -18.80 3.91
N LEU A 267 0.95 -18.93 3.14
CA LEU A 267 0.05 -17.81 2.84
C LEU A 267 -1.21 -17.93 3.71
N ASN A 268 -1.24 -17.24 4.84
CA ASN A 268 -2.29 -17.40 5.86
C ASN A 268 -3.50 -16.47 5.68
N SER A 269 -3.34 -15.36 4.96
CA SER A 269 -4.37 -14.33 4.78
C SER A 269 -4.57 -13.94 3.31
N GLU A 270 -5.83 -13.68 2.95
CA GLU A 270 -6.26 -13.10 1.67
C GLU A 270 -6.66 -11.64 1.89
N GLY A 271 -6.26 -10.74 1.00
CA GLY A 271 -6.70 -9.34 1.06
C GLY A 271 -5.90 -8.46 0.11
N PHE A 272 -6.59 -7.88 -0.89
CA PHE A 272 -6.11 -7.31 -2.18
C PHE A 272 -5.00 -6.23 -2.10
N PHE A 273 -4.54 -5.82 -0.91
CA PHE A 273 -3.43 -4.86 -0.72
C PHE A 273 -2.53 -5.07 0.51
N SER A 274 -2.82 -6.02 1.40
CA SER A 274 -2.03 -6.24 2.63
C SER A 274 -1.97 -7.70 3.09
N GLY A 275 -2.68 -8.62 2.43
CA GLY A 275 -2.58 -10.05 2.69
C GLY A 275 -1.20 -10.59 2.32
N GLN A 276 -0.78 -11.65 2.99
CA GLN A 276 0.53 -12.29 2.76
C GLN A 276 0.70 -12.70 1.28
N ARG A 277 -0.38 -13.18 0.65
CA ARG A 277 -0.40 -13.51 -0.79
C ARG A 277 0.02 -12.33 -1.66
N ASP A 278 -0.49 -11.14 -1.39
CA ASP A 278 -0.33 -9.98 -2.28
C ASP A 278 1.05 -9.36 -2.18
N GLN A 279 1.63 -9.39 -0.98
CA GLN A 279 3.00 -8.95 -0.78
C GLN A 279 3.97 -9.85 -1.55
N VAL A 280 3.72 -11.16 -1.57
CA VAL A 280 4.45 -12.13 -2.40
C VAL A 280 4.18 -11.88 -3.88
N GLU A 281 2.93 -11.70 -4.30
CA GLU A 281 2.54 -11.44 -5.69
C GLU A 281 3.24 -10.18 -6.24
N ARG A 282 3.18 -9.06 -5.52
CA ARG A 282 3.85 -7.81 -5.92
C ARG A 282 5.35 -8.00 -6.07
N TRP A 283 5.98 -8.74 -5.16
CA TRP A 283 7.41 -9.02 -5.23
C TRP A 283 7.74 -9.90 -6.43
N LEU A 284 6.95 -10.93 -6.74
CA LEU A 284 7.12 -11.77 -7.93
C LEU A 284 6.98 -10.97 -9.22
N ILE A 285 5.97 -10.08 -9.31
CA ILE A 285 5.78 -9.21 -10.48
C ILE A 285 6.97 -8.25 -10.63
N ALA A 286 7.48 -7.69 -9.52
CA ALA A 286 8.66 -6.83 -9.55
C ALA A 286 9.94 -7.60 -9.97
N GLN A 287 10.08 -8.87 -9.57
CA GLN A 287 11.16 -9.76 -10.04
C GLN A 287 11.03 -10.06 -11.53
N ILE A 288 9.84 -10.39 -12.03
CA ILE A 288 9.60 -10.60 -13.47
C ILE A 288 10.05 -9.37 -14.27
N ARG A 289 9.69 -8.16 -13.82
CA ARG A 289 10.10 -6.91 -14.47
C ARG A 289 11.61 -6.69 -14.43
N LYS A 290 12.26 -6.96 -13.29
CA LYS A 290 13.72 -6.91 -13.18
C LYS A 290 14.37 -7.86 -14.18
N ASP A 291 13.91 -9.10 -14.23
CA ASP A 291 14.56 -10.15 -15.02
C ASP A 291 14.34 -9.89 -16.52
N LEU A 292 13.17 -9.41 -16.93
CA LEU A 292 12.95 -8.95 -18.30
C LEU A 292 13.87 -7.77 -18.68
N ARG A 293 14.15 -6.85 -17.75
CA ARG A 293 15.10 -5.75 -18.00
C ARG A 293 16.54 -6.24 -18.15
N GLU A 294 16.95 -7.23 -17.36
CA GLU A 294 18.28 -7.83 -17.48
C GLU A 294 18.41 -8.58 -18.81
N LEU A 295 17.44 -9.41 -19.16
CA LEU A 295 17.41 -10.17 -20.41
C LEU A 295 17.37 -9.28 -21.66
N ALA A 296 16.82 -8.06 -21.53
CA ALA A 296 16.80 -7.06 -22.60
C ALA A 296 18.16 -6.40 -22.87
N LYS A 297 19.12 -6.49 -21.95
CA LYS A 297 20.44 -5.89 -22.15
C LYS A 297 21.19 -6.64 -23.26
N PRO A 298 21.77 -5.95 -24.26
CA PRO A 298 22.49 -6.59 -25.35
C PRO A 298 23.67 -7.47 -24.90
N THR A 299 24.27 -7.14 -23.75
CA THR A 299 25.44 -7.83 -23.18
C THR A 299 25.08 -9.05 -22.33
N THR A 300 23.79 -9.33 -22.13
CA THR A 300 23.38 -10.44 -21.25
C THR A 300 23.30 -11.73 -22.04
N ASP A 301 24.10 -12.71 -21.64
CA ASP A 301 23.83 -14.11 -21.98
C ASP A 301 22.55 -14.53 -21.25
N ARG A 302 21.45 -14.57 -22.01
CA ARG A 302 20.11 -14.81 -21.48
C ARG A 302 19.97 -16.21 -20.88
N ASP A 303 20.59 -17.20 -21.50
CA ASP A 303 20.46 -18.59 -21.04
C ASP A 303 21.32 -18.81 -19.80
N ALA A 304 22.51 -18.23 -19.74
CA ALA A 304 23.32 -18.22 -18.53
C ALA A 304 22.61 -17.46 -17.40
N TYR A 305 21.99 -16.30 -17.68
CA TYR A 305 21.23 -15.52 -16.69
C TYR A 305 20.07 -16.32 -16.10
N LEU A 306 19.22 -16.88 -16.96
CA LEU A 306 18.07 -17.68 -16.57
C LEU A 306 18.48 -18.93 -15.78
N LYS A 307 19.68 -19.46 -16.03
CA LYS A 307 20.23 -20.57 -15.27
C LYS A 307 20.78 -20.09 -13.93
N THR A 308 21.69 -19.13 -13.89
CA THR A 308 22.57 -18.91 -12.72
C THR A 308 22.26 -17.67 -11.89
N GLN A 309 21.56 -16.67 -12.44
CA GLN A 309 21.37 -15.37 -11.79
C GLN A 309 19.92 -15.06 -11.43
N MET A 310 18.95 -15.68 -12.12
CA MET A 310 17.53 -15.52 -11.84
C MET A 310 17.18 -16.02 -10.44
N VAL A 311 16.50 -15.19 -9.66
CA VAL A 311 16.00 -15.56 -8.34
C VAL A 311 14.91 -16.62 -8.50
N ARG A 312 15.03 -17.71 -7.75
CA ARG A 312 14.07 -18.80 -7.77
C ARG A 312 12.91 -18.55 -6.81
N PHE A 313 11.72 -18.97 -7.21
CA PHE A 313 10.56 -19.00 -6.34
C PHE A 313 9.95 -20.39 -6.36
N ARG A 314 9.55 -20.91 -5.20
CA ARG A 314 8.87 -22.20 -5.06
C ARG A 314 7.73 -22.04 -4.07
N GLY A 315 6.53 -22.44 -4.49
CA GLY A 315 5.33 -22.35 -3.67
C GLY A 315 4.66 -23.71 -3.57
N TYR A 316 4.76 -24.37 -2.42
CA TYR A 316 4.10 -25.64 -2.18
C TYR A 316 2.87 -25.41 -1.30
N PHE A 317 1.75 -26.03 -1.65
CA PHE A 317 0.55 -25.99 -0.83
C PHE A 317 -0.10 -27.37 -0.68
N SER A 318 -0.68 -27.63 0.49
CA SER A 318 -1.40 -28.87 0.75
C SER A 318 -2.73 -28.88 0.00
N GLN A 319 -2.96 -29.90 -0.82
CA GLN A 319 -4.23 -30.08 -1.53
C GLN A 319 -5.39 -30.35 -0.55
N GLY A 320 -6.57 -29.82 -0.85
CA GLY A 320 -7.76 -29.88 0.02
C GLY A 320 -7.68 -29.00 1.26
N SER A 321 -6.65 -28.15 1.38
CA SER A 321 -6.46 -27.25 2.53
C SER A 321 -6.94 -25.83 2.26
N ALA A 322 -7.05 -25.02 3.31
CA ALA A 322 -7.34 -23.59 3.18
C ALA A 322 -6.24 -22.79 2.43
N TYR A 323 -5.05 -23.36 2.22
CA TYR A 323 -3.97 -22.72 1.46
C TYR A 323 -4.12 -22.89 -0.05
N GLU A 324 -4.83 -23.94 -0.50
CA GLU A 324 -4.95 -24.25 -1.92
C GLU A 324 -5.52 -23.10 -2.72
N THR A 325 -6.62 -22.50 -2.28
CA THR A 325 -7.25 -21.35 -2.93
C THR A 325 -6.27 -20.18 -3.09
N ARG A 326 -5.49 -19.88 -2.05
CA ARG A 326 -4.54 -18.76 -2.03
C ARG A 326 -3.41 -18.94 -3.03
N TYR A 327 -2.83 -20.13 -3.07
CA TYR A 327 -1.75 -20.44 -3.98
C TYR A 327 -2.24 -20.60 -5.43
N LYS A 328 -3.45 -21.12 -5.65
CA LYS A 328 -4.08 -21.12 -6.98
C LYS A 328 -4.29 -19.69 -7.50
N HIS A 329 -4.84 -18.81 -6.67
CA HIS A 329 -4.97 -17.39 -7.01
C HIS A 329 -3.61 -16.74 -7.31
N LEU A 330 -2.60 -16.98 -6.46
CA LEU A 330 -1.24 -16.48 -6.70
C LEU A 330 -0.70 -16.96 -8.05
N LYS A 331 -0.86 -18.25 -8.35
CA LYS A 331 -0.40 -18.86 -9.61
C LYS A 331 -1.07 -18.24 -10.82
N GLU A 332 -2.38 -18.07 -10.78
CA GLU A 332 -3.17 -17.47 -11.87
C GLU A 332 -2.77 -16.01 -12.11
N ASN A 333 -2.65 -15.21 -11.04
CA ASN A 333 -2.27 -13.81 -11.13
C ASN A 333 -0.84 -13.63 -11.66
N VAL A 334 0.11 -14.41 -11.16
CA VAL A 334 1.50 -14.37 -11.60
C VAL A 334 1.63 -14.84 -13.05
N ALA A 335 0.86 -15.86 -13.48
CA ALA A 335 0.82 -16.29 -14.88
C ALA A 335 0.30 -15.18 -15.81
N ALA A 336 -0.78 -14.52 -15.43
CA ALA A 336 -1.34 -13.40 -16.17
C ALA A 336 -0.33 -12.22 -16.26
N ALA A 337 0.31 -11.88 -15.14
CA ALA A 337 1.31 -10.82 -15.08
C ALA A 337 2.54 -11.15 -15.92
N LEU A 338 3.07 -12.37 -15.83
CA LEU A 338 4.23 -12.82 -16.63
C LEU A 338 3.94 -12.68 -18.14
N LYS A 339 2.78 -13.18 -18.58
CA LYS A 339 2.34 -13.06 -19.99
C LYS A 339 2.26 -11.59 -20.41
N ALA A 340 1.66 -10.74 -19.58
CA ALA A 340 1.51 -9.32 -19.87
C ALA A 340 2.85 -8.57 -19.91
N GLU A 341 3.76 -8.82 -18.97
CA GLU A 341 5.06 -8.15 -18.91
C GLU A 341 5.99 -8.61 -20.04
N ILE A 342 5.98 -9.90 -20.43
CA ILE A 342 6.68 -10.37 -21.64
C ILE A 342 6.16 -9.63 -22.87
N ALA A 343 4.84 -9.57 -23.05
CA ALA A 343 4.24 -8.87 -24.20
C ALA A 343 4.61 -7.38 -24.23
N LYS A 344 4.61 -6.69 -23.08
CA LYS A 344 5.05 -5.29 -22.96
C LYS A 344 6.52 -5.14 -23.33
N ALA A 345 7.39 -6.04 -22.86
CA ALA A 345 8.82 -5.99 -23.09
C ALA A 345 9.17 -6.24 -24.57
N GLU A 346 8.50 -7.18 -25.24
CA GLU A 346 8.69 -7.49 -26.66
C GLU A 346 8.08 -6.42 -27.59
N ALA A 347 7.03 -5.73 -27.15
CA ALA A 347 6.39 -4.64 -27.90
C ALA A 347 7.20 -3.33 -27.92
N GLY A 348 8.32 -3.24 -27.18
CA GLY A 348 9.18 -2.06 -27.15
C GLY A 348 8.50 -0.79 -26.59
N ARG A 349 7.38 -0.92 -25.86
CA ARG A 349 6.69 0.23 -25.27
C ARG A 349 7.57 0.85 -24.18
N ARG A 350 7.91 2.14 -24.36
CA ARG A 350 8.74 2.94 -23.43
C ARG A 350 8.33 2.74 -21.97
N ALA A 351 9.17 2.06 -21.20
CA ALA A 351 9.14 2.13 -19.75
C ALA A 351 9.64 3.52 -19.31
N SER A 352 8.72 4.47 -19.17
CA SER A 352 8.94 5.83 -18.66
C SER A 352 9.89 6.76 -19.48
N ARG A 353 9.68 8.08 -19.36
CA ARG A 353 10.45 9.11 -20.08
C ARG A 353 11.94 9.03 -19.71
N GLY A 354 12.82 8.66 -20.65
CA GLY A 354 14.26 8.92 -20.52
C GLY A 354 15.25 7.84 -20.99
N ARG A 355 14.81 6.66 -21.46
CA ARG A 355 15.72 5.65 -22.03
C ARG A 355 15.33 5.24 -23.46
N PRO A 356 16.32 4.99 -24.35
CA PRO A 356 16.06 4.50 -25.70
C PRO A 356 15.38 3.13 -25.64
N ALA A 357 14.36 2.93 -26.48
CA ALA A 357 13.79 1.60 -26.67
C ALA A 357 14.86 0.71 -27.31
N VAL A 358 15.15 -0.45 -26.71
CA VAL A 358 15.93 -1.49 -27.39
C VAL A 358 15.00 -2.12 -28.42
N ALA A 359 14.93 -1.53 -29.61
CA ALA A 359 14.09 -2.04 -30.68
C ALA A 359 14.56 -3.45 -31.08
N GLY A 360 13.65 -4.44 -31.08
CA GLY A 360 13.87 -5.73 -31.72
C GLY A 360 14.26 -6.93 -30.85
N TRP A 361 14.20 -6.86 -29.52
CA TRP A 361 14.48 -8.03 -28.68
C TRP A 361 13.22 -8.90 -28.43
N LYS A 362 13.35 -10.22 -28.58
CA LYS A 362 12.32 -11.22 -28.26
C LYS A 362 12.93 -12.37 -27.47
N LEU A 363 12.14 -12.97 -26.58
CA LEU A 363 12.53 -14.20 -25.88
C LEU A 363 12.25 -15.42 -26.76
N THR A 364 13.14 -16.40 -26.73
CA THR A 364 12.89 -17.70 -27.37
C THR A 364 11.80 -18.47 -26.61
N ALA A 365 11.21 -19.49 -27.24
CA ALA A 365 10.23 -20.36 -26.56
C ALA A 365 10.84 -21.00 -25.30
N ALA A 366 12.09 -21.45 -25.36
CA ALA A 366 12.80 -22.02 -24.22
C ALA A 366 12.99 -21.00 -23.08
N GLN A 367 13.28 -19.73 -23.39
CA GLN A 367 13.43 -18.67 -22.39
C GLN A 367 12.08 -18.32 -21.74
N LYS A 368 11.00 -18.25 -22.52
CA LYS A 368 9.64 -18.06 -21.99
C LYS A 368 9.23 -19.23 -21.10
N GLN A 369 9.58 -20.46 -21.49
CA GLN A 369 9.33 -21.65 -20.68
C GLN A 369 10.12 -21.60 -19.37
N ALA A 370 11.41 -21.27 -19.40
CA ALA A 370 12.23 -21.15 -18.19
C ALA A 370 11.68 -20.12 -17.19
N MET A 371 11.14 -18.99 -17.68
CA MET A 371 10.46 -18.02 -16.81
C MET A 371 9.13 -18.58 -16.26
N THR A 372 8.35 -19.26 -17.10
CA THR A 372 7.09 -19.90 -16.70
C THR A 372 7.34 -20.98 -15.64
N ASP A 373 8.37 -21.78 -15.81
CA ASP A 373 8.76 -22.81 -14.87
C ASP A 373 9.18 -22.23 -13.52
N ASN A 374 9.86 -21.08 -13.54
CA ASN A 374 10.30 -20.42 -12.33
C ASN A 374 9.20 -19.72 -11.55
N TYR A 375 8.28 -19.03 -12.22
CA TYR A 375 7.29 -18.17 -11.56
C TYR A 375 5.90 -18.78 -11.43
N VAL A 376 5.54 -19.74 -12.31
CA VAL A 376 4.18 -20.29 -12.41
C VAL A 376 4.17 -21.77 -12.09
N ASN A 377 4.96 -22.59 -12.80
CA ASN A 377 4.93 -24.06 -12.60
C ASN A 377 5.63 -24.49 -11.30
N SER A 378 6.41 -23.59 -10.71
CA SER A 378 6.96 -23.73 -9.37
C SER A 378 5.94 -23.61 -8.24
N ILE A 379 4.69 -23.22 -8.55
CA ILE A 379 3.58 -23.19 -7.61
C ILE A 379 2.77 -24.48 -7.76
N GLN A 380 2.86 -25.35 -6.77
CA GLN A 380 2.46 -26.76 -6.86
C GLN A 380 1.65 -27.20 -5.64
N GLY A 381 0.59 -27.97 -5.91
CA GLY A 381 -0.14 -28.69 -4.87
C GLY A 381 0.58 -29.97 -4.51
N VAL A 382 0.62 -30.29 -3.22
CA VAL A 382 1.20 -31.52 -2.68
C VAL A 382 0.09 -32.31 -2.00
N ALA A 383 -0.02 -33.59 -2.35
CA ALA A 383 -1.03 -34.52 -1.82
C ALA A 383 -0.64 -35.01 -0.40
N THR A 384 -0.44 -34.08 0.53
CA THR A 384 -0.08 -34.36 1.92
C THR A 384 -0.75 -33.36 2.85
N GLY A 385 -0.72 -33.64 4.15
CA GLY A 385 -1.29 -32.75 5.16
C GLY A 385 -0.39 -31.54 5.44
N HIS A 386 -1.01 -30.46 5.92
CA HIS A 386 -0.33 -29.19 6.24
C HIS A 386 0.95 -29.36 7.06
N GLU A 387 0.93 -30.21 8.08
CA GLU A 387 2.09 -30.40 8.96
C GLU A 387 3.21 -31.21 8.31
N LYS A 388 2.90 -32.03 7.29
CA LYS A 388 3.84 -32.95 6.63
C LYS A 388 4.36 -32.45 5.29
N ILE A 389 3.91 -31.28 4.82
CA ILE A 389 4.30 -30.72 3.52
C ILE A 389 5.81 -30.47 3.38
N MET A 390 6.48 -30.27 4.52
CA MET A 390 7.93 -30.11 4.62
C MET A 390 8.68 -31.42 4.51
N GLY A 391 8.09 -32.47 5.07
CA GLY A 391 8.56 -33.84 4.94
C GLY A 391 8.35 -34.34 3.51
N GLN A 392 8.70 -35.60 3.27
CA GLN A 392 8.54 -36.25 1.95
C GLN A 392 9.44 -35.69 0.84
N GLY A 393 10.57 -35.07 1.18
CA GLY A 393 11.59 -34.68 0.19
C GLY A 393 11.34 -33.33 -0.48
N LYS A 394 10.34 -32.55 -0.06
CA LYS A 394 10.01 -31.27 -0.72
C LYS A 394 11.02 -30.14 -0.46
N VAL A 395 11.73 -30.17 0.67
CA VAL A 395 12.88 -29.28 0.88
C VAL A 395 14.03 -29.66 -0.04
N GLN A 396 14.34 -30.96 -0.14
CA GLN A 396 15.34 -31.48 -1.08
C GLN A 396 14.99 -31.12 -2.53
N GLU A 397 13.73 -31.28 -2.94
CA GLU A 397 13.25 -30.93 -4.28
C GLU A 397 13.42 -29.44 -4.58
N ALA A 398 13.04 -28.57 -3.63
CA ALA A 398 13.19 -27.12 -3.78
C ALA A 398 14.67 -26.73 -3.95
N LEU A 399 15.50 -27.15 -2.99
CA LEU A 399 16.92 -26.79 -2.97
C LEU A 399 17.71 -27.46 -4.09
N GLY A 400 17.33 -28.66 -4.52
CA GLY A 400 17.94 -29.36 -5.66
C GLY A 400 17.64 -28.71 -7.01
N ALA A 401 16.57 -27.90 -7.10
CA ALA A 401 16.27 -27.11 -8.29
C ALA A 401 17.14 -25.84 -8.40
N LEU A 402 17.88 -25.47 -7.36
CA LEU A 402 18.89 -24.42 -7.46
C LEU A 402 20.10 -24.95 -8.24
N PRO A 403 20.56 -24.21 -9.26
CA PRO A 403 21.77 -24.58 -9.97
C PRO A 403 22.94 -24.66 -8.99
N VAL A 404 23.66 -25.77 -9.07
CA VAL A 404 24.87 -26.00 -8.29
C VAL A 404 25.91 -24.94 -8.68
N GLN A 405 26.40 -24.20 -7.69
CA GLN A 405 27.50 -23.25 -7.91
C GLN A 405 28.82 -23.98 -7.72
N PRO A 406 29.77 -23.88 -8.66
CA PRO A 406 31.05 -24.56 -8.52
C PRO A 406 31.78 -24.06 -7.27
N LEU A 407 32.50 -24.98 -6.63
CA LEU A 407 33.57 -24.63 -5.72
C LEU A 407 34.55 -23.74 -6.51
N ARG A 408 34.86 -22.55 -6.00
CA ARG A 408 35.94 -21.77 -6.59
C ARG A 408 37.24 -22.54 -6.33
N THR A 409 37.70 -23.30 -7.31
CA THR A 409 39.06 -23.82 -7.33
C THR A 409 40.01 -22.64 -7.52
N HIS A 410 41.09 -22.62 -6.77
CA HIS A 410 42.18 -21.66 -6.96
C HIS A 410 42.65 -21.73 -8.42
N ASP A 411 42.31 -20.74 -9.24
CA ASP A 411 43.28 -20.30 -10.22
C ASP A 411 44.31 -19.49 -9.46
N ALA A 412 45.51 -20.04 -9.34
CA ALA A 412 46.70 -19.38 -8.84
C ALA A 412 47.22 -18.27 -9.80
N GLY A 413 46.37 -17.73 -10.66
CA GLY A 413 46.69 -16.71 -11.66
C GLY A 413 46.04 -15.38 -11.31
N THR A 414 46.84 -14.46 -10.77
CA THR A 414 46.58 -13.01 -10.75
C THR A 414 45.22 -12.59 -10.20
N HIS A 415 45.02 -12.74 -8.89
CA HIS A 415 44.13 -11.82 -8.20
C HIS A 415 44.76 -10.42 -8.23
N ASP A 416 44.24 -9.61 -9.14
CA ASP A 416 44.37 -8.17 -9.14
C ASP A 416 43.84 -7.66 -7.78
N ALA A 417 44.77 -7.51 -6.85
CA ALA A 417 44.54 -6.89 -5.56
C ALA A 417 44.22 -5.43 -5.82
N ARG A 418 42.94 -5.13 -6.05
CA ARG A 418 42.45 -3.76 -5.91
C ARG A 418 42.39 -3.45 -4.42
N THR A 419 43.57 -3.13 -3.91
CA THR A 419 43.79 -2.43 -2.65
C THR A 419 42.87 -1.23 -2.60
N GLN A 420 42.07 -1.19 -1.56
CA GLN A 420 41.15 -0.11 -1.23
C GLN A 420 41.87 1.02 -0.48
N ASP A 421 43.14 1.28 -0.82
CA ASP A 421 43.99 2.32 -0.23
C ASP A 421 44.93 2.91 -1.30
N SER A 422 44.47 3.98 -1.94
CA SER A 422 45.32 5.01 -2.52
C SER A 422 44.57 6.34 -2.47
N PRO A 423 45.24 7.45 -2.07
CA PRO A 423 44.61 8.73 -1.87
C PRO A 423 44.09 9.28 -3.21
N ALA A 424 42.91 9.88 -3.18
CA ALA A 424 42.32 10.55 -4.33
C ALA A 424 43.32 11.55 -4.94
N PRO A 425 43.55 11.54 -6.27
CA PRO A 425 44.34 12.58 -6.90
C PRO A 425 43.64 13.93 -6.69
N ALA A 426 44.41 14.95 -6.34
CA ALA A 426 43.93 16.31 -6.17
C ALA A 426 43.12 16.76 -7.40
N PRO A 427 42.01 17.49 -7.21
CA PRO A 427 41.18 17.91 -8.33
C PRO A 427 41.98 18.87 -9.21
N ALA A 428 42.31 18.42 -10.42
CA ALA A 428 42.75 19.31 -11.47
C ALA A 428 41.65 20.36 -11.68
N LYS A 429 42.01 21.63 -11.55
CA LYS A 429 41.14 22.77 -11.88
C LYS A 429 40.81 22.69 -13.37
N ILE A 430 39.69 22.05 -13.70
CA ILE A 430 39.06 22.18 -15.01
C ILE A 430 38.38 23.55 -15.02
N SER A 431 39.03 24.54 -15.61
CA SER A 431 38.38 25.76 -16.05
C SER A 431 37.28 25.38 -17.04
N ARG A 432 36.03 25.64 -16.66
CA ARG A 432 34.90 25.54 -17.59
C ARG A 432 35.17 26.46 -18.79
N PRO A 433 35.10 25.96 -20.03
CA PRO A 433 35.00 26.85 -21.18
C PRO A 433 33.75 27.71 -21.00
N GLN A 434 33.91 29.03 -21.12
CA GLN A 434 32.80 29.95 -21.29
C GLN A 434 31.93 29.46 -22.47
N PRO A 435 30.60 29.38 -22.32
CA PRO A 435 29.73 28.99 -23.42
C PRO A 435 29.91 30.00 -24.55
N SER A 436 30.31 29.52 -25.73
CA SER A 436 30.42 30.34 -26.93
C SER A 436 29.12 31.11 -27.20
N ALA A 437 29.24 32.30 -27.78
CA ALA A 437 28.13 33.20 -28.10
C ALA A 437 26.96 32.54 -28.86
N ALA A 438 27.20 31.39 -29.51
CA ALA A 438 26.19 30.60 -30.22
C ALA A 438 25.06 30.02 -29.33
N ILE A 439 25.26 29.85 -28.01
CA ILE A 439 24.22 29.27 -27.12
C ILE A 439 23.25 30.34 -26.59
N ARG A 440 23.63 31.63 -26.60
CA ARG A 440 22.71 32.73 -26.22
C ARG A 440 21.69 33.06 -27.32
N GLU A 441 21.98 32.74 -28.57
CA GLU A 441 21.07 33.01 -29.69
C GLU A 441 19.94 31.97 -29.84
N VAL A 442 20.15 30.75 -29.30
CA VAL A 442 19.14 29.66 -29.36
C VAL A 442 18.05 29.81 -28.28
N LEU A 443 18.31 30.58 -27.21
CA LEU A 443 17.37 30.79 -26.10
C LEU A 443 16.53 32.08 -26.21
N GLN A 444 16.67 32.84 -27.30
CA GLN A 444 15.88 34.05 -27.58
C GLN A 444 15.03 33.98 -28.86
N ARG A 445 15.02 32.83 -29.57
CA ARG A 445 14.06 32.63 -30.66
C ARG A 445 12.68 32.34 -30.08
N THR A 446 11.80 33.34 -30.14
CA THR A 446 10.34 33.16 -30.14
C THR A 446 10.01 32.02 -31.11
N PRO A 447 9.12 31.07 -30.77
CA PRO A 447 8.81 29.96 -31.67
C PRO A 447 8.26 30.53 -32.98
N GLU A 448 9.07 30.42 -34.03
CA GLU A 448 8.64 30.63 -35.40
C GLU A 448 7.61 29.53 -35.69
N VAL A 449 6.35 29.94 -35.81
CA VAL A 449 5.26 29.07 -36.23
C VAL A 449 5.59 28.65 -37.65
N VAL A 450 6.20 27.47 -37.79
CA VAL A 450 6.26 26.77 -39.06
C VAL A 450 4.81 26.46 -39.43
N GLN A 451 4.19 27.33 -40.23
CA GLN A 451 3.01 26.99 -41.02
C GLN A 451 3.44 25.90 -41.98
N ARG A 452 3.35 24.64 -41.53
CA ARG A 452 3.16 23.54 -42.46
C ARG A 452 1.81 23.78 -43.10
N ASP A 453 1.78 23.92 -44.42
CA ASP A 453 0.53 23.80 -45.16
C ASP A 453 -0.15 22.50 -44.70
N PRO A 454 -1.37 22.57 -44.12
CA PRO A 454 -2.05 21.38 -43.69
C PRO A 454 -2.36 20.58 -44.96
N THR A 455 -1.69 19.45 -45.15
CA THR A 455 -2.25 18.38 -45.97
C THR A 455 -3.70 18.21 -45.53
N PRO A 456 -4.69 18.36 -46.44
CA PRO A 456 -6.10 18.25 -46.08
C PRO A 456 -6.31 16.95 -45.32
N ASP A 457 -6.87 17.01 -44.12
CA ASP A 457 -7.25 15.80 -43.39
C ASP A 457 -8.27 15.07 -44.26
N PRO A 458 -7.95 13.89 -44.82
CA PRO A 458 -8.83 13.20 -45.77
C PRO A 458 -10.19 12.87 -45.12
N ASP A 459 -10.23 12.78 -43.80
CA ASP A 459 -11.46 12.52 -43.06
C ASP A 459 -12.34 13.77 -42.90
N LEU A 460 -11.78 14.98 -43.02
CA LEU A 460 -12.56 16.22 -42.85
C LEU A 460 -13.64 16.37 -43.92
N ALA A 461 -13.36 15.93 -45.15
CA ALA A 461 -14.34 15.88 -46.23
C ALA A 461 -15.48 14.92 -45.88
N GLN A 462 -15.15 13.72 -45.38
CA GLN A 462 -16.14 12.73 -44.95
C GLN A 462 -16.97 13.24 -43.76
N TRP A 463 -16.35 13.83 -42.75
CA TRP A 463 -17.07 14.37 -41.60
C TRP A 463 -17.99 15.52 -42.02
N THR A 464 -17.55 16.40 -42.94
CA THR A 464 -18.39 17.48 -43.47
C THR A 464 -19.58 16.91 -44.27
N ALA A 465 -19.37 15.84 -45.06
CA ALA A 465 -20.46 15.14 -45.73
C ALA A 465 -21.46 14.54 -44.73
N ASP A 466 -20.98 13.84 -43.69
CA ASP A 466 -21.80 13.28 -42.62
C ASP A 466 -22.62 14.36 -41.89
N TRP A 467 -22.04 15.54 -41.67
CA TRP A 467 -22.75 16.65 -41.02
C TRP A 467 -23.92 17.18 -41.86
N ASN A 468 -23.74 17.26 -43.18
CA ASN A 468 -24.73 17.80 -44.10
C ASN A 468 -25.81 16.78 -44.49
N ASP A 469 -25.56 15.49 -44.29
CA ASP A 469 -26.51 14.44 -44.62
C ASP A 469 -27.74 14.45 -43.70
N SER A 470 -28.92 14.52 -44.32
CA SER A 470 -30.22 14.54 -43.63
C SER A 470 -30.48 13.30 -42.78
N GLN A 471 -29.90 12.14 -43.13
CA GLN A 471 -30.11 10.89 -42.39
C GLN A 471 -29.55 10.95 -40.95
N PHE A 472 -28.59 11.83 -40.69
CA PHE A 472 -27.98 12.01 -39.36
C PHE A 472 -28.55 13.21 -38.59
N ALA A 473 -29.63 13.85 -39.07
CA ALA A 473 -30.24 15.02 -38.40
C ALA A 473 -30.58 14.76 -36.92
N ALA A 474 -31.09 13.58 -36.59
CA ALA A 474 -31.39 13.20 -35.21
C ALA A 474 -30.12 13.06 -34.34
N ALA A 475 -28.99 12.58 -34.90
CA ALA A 475 -27.74 12.42 -34.18
C ALA A 475 -27.02 13.78 -33.95
N ARG A 476 -27.18 14.74 -34.86
CA ARG A 476 -26.60 16.09 -34.75
C ARG A 476 -27.00 16.80 -33.44
N ARG A 477 -28.21 16.54 -32.93
CA ARG A 477 -28.71 17.16 -31.69
C ARG A 477 -27.83 16.86 -30.47
N TYR A 478 -27.08 15.76 -30.47
CA TYR A 478 -26.20 15.42 -29.36
C TYR A 478 -24.99 16.36 -29.24
N PHE A 479 -24.65 17.07 -30.33
CA PHE A 479 -23.64 18.12 -30.32
C PHE A 479 -24.21 19.50 -29.93
N ASN A 480 -25.46 19.60 -29.47
CA ASN A 480 -26.03 20.89 -29.04
C ASN A 480 -25.51 21.35 -27.65
N GLU A 481 -24.87 20.48 -26.87
CA GLU A 481 -24.36 20.81 -25.54
C GLU A 481 -23.28 21.89 -25.57
N THR A 482 -23.42 22.92 -24.74
CA THR A 482 -22.61 24.14 -24.80
C THR A 482 -21.31 24.08 -23.99
N SER A 483 -21.07 23.02 -23.21
CA SER A 483 -20.00 23.04 -22.23
C SER A 483 -18.61 22.96 -22.86
N ARG A 484 -18.32 21.92 -23.66
CA ARG A 484 -16.97 21.60 -24.16
C ARG A 484 -17.04 20.68 -25.39
N PRO A 485 -16.31 20.94 -26.49
CA PRO A 485 -15.61 22.19 -26.78
C PRO A 485 -16.59 23.35 -27.03
N SER A 486 -16.13 24.60 -27.04
CA SER A 486 -16.99 25.74 -27.38
C SER A 486 -17.24 25.82 -28.89
N GLY A 487 -18.31 26.51 -29.30
CA GLY A 487 -18.65 26.74 -30.70
C GLY A 487 -20.05 26.29 -31.08
N THR A 488 -20.34 26.30 -32.38
CA THR A 488 -21.58 25.74 -32.93
C THR A 488 -21.57 24.21 -32.79
N PRO A 489 -22.74 23.54 -32.87
CA PRO A 489 -22.79 22.09 -32.91
C PRO A 489 -21.86 21.47 -33.97
N GLU A 490 -21.76 22.09 -35.16
CA GLU A 490 -20.86 21.64 -36.23
C GLU A 490 -19.39 21.77 -35.85
N THR A 491 -19.00 22.91 -35.29
CA THR A 491 -17.64 23.14 -34.81
C THR A 491 -17.27 22.09 -33.75
N ARG A 492 -18.18 21.81 -32.81
CA ARG A 492 -17.95 20.78 -31.80
C ARG A 492 -17.79 19.39 -32.39
N TYR A 493 -18.66 19.04 -33.34
CA TYR A 493 -18.56 17.78 -34.07
C TYR A 493 -17.19 17.63 -34.73
N LYS A 494 -16.74 18.65 -35.49
CA LYS A 494 -15.43 18.65 -36.15
C LYS A 494 -14.26 18.53 -35.17
N ILE A 495 -14.33 19.17 -34.00
CA ILE A 495 -13.29 19.06 -32.96
C ILE A 495 -13.28 17.66 -32.33
N LEU A 496 -14.44 17.04 -32.13
CA LEU A 496 -14.56 15.73 -31.49
C LEU A 496 -14.23 14.58 -32.45
N CYS A 497 -14.42 14.73 -33.76
CA CYS A 497 -14.19 13.68 -34.75
C CYS A 497 -12.80 13.01 -34.65
N PRO A 498 -11.67 13.74 -34.55
CA PRO A 498 -10.36 13.13 -34.34
C PRO A 498 -10.27 12.30 -33.04
N LEU A 499 -10.97 12.69 -31.98
CA LEU A 499 -10.99 11.94 -30.72
C LEU A 499 -11.78 10.64 -30.86
N TYR A 500 -12.95 10.68 -31.49
CA TYR A 500 -13.72 9.49 -31.84
C TYR A 500 -12.90 8.52 -32.71
N ARG A 501 -12.23 9.03 -33.75
CA ARG A 501 -11.37 8.23 -34.63
C ARG A 501 -10.26 7.53 -33.84
N ASN A 502 -9.59 8.24 -32.94
CA ASN A 502 -8.56 7.69 -32.07
C ASN A 502 -9.09 6.61 -31.10
N HIS A 503 -10.40 6.59 -30.85
CA HIS A 503 -11.12 5.58 -30.08
C HIS A 503 -11.78 4.50 -30.96
N GLY A 504 -11.41 4.42 -32.24
CA GLY A 504 -11.91 3.38 -33.16
C GLY A 504 -13.26 3.71 -33.81
N ILE A 505 -13.79 4.91 -33.62
CA ILE A 505 -15.05 5.37 -34.20
C ILE A 505 -14.74 6.37 -35.33
N ALA A 506 -14.59 5.88 -36.56
CA ALA A 506 -14.19 6.72 -37.69
C ALA A 506 -15.25 7.76 -38.10
N ARG A 507 -16.55 7.43 -37.94
CA ARG A 507 -17.69 8.26 -38.37
C ARG A 507 -18.66 8.48 -37.20
N PRO A 508 -18.48 9.56 -36.39
CA PRO A 508 -19.20 9.71 -35.13
C PRO A 508 -20.71 9.85 -35.29
N LEU A 509 -21.20 10.53 -36.35
CA LEU A 509 -22.65 10.66 -36.58
C LEU A 509 -23.30 9.33 -36.97
N VAL A 510 -22.60 8.48 -37.73
CA VAL A 510 -23.05 7.11 -38.02
C VAL A 510 -23.13 6.31 -36.73
N TYR A 511 -22.07 6.34 -35.92
CA TYR A 511 -22.04 5.67 -34.62
C TYR A 511 -23.18 6.13 -33.70
N LEU A 512 -23.38 7.45 -33.55
CA LEU A 512 -24.44 7.98 -32.70
C LEU A 512 -25.85 7.62 -33.20
N LYS A 513 -26.04 7.45 -34.50
CA LYS A 513 -27.31 6.99 -35.07
C LYS A 513 -27.53 5.50 -34.81
N ASP A 514 -26.50 4.68 -35.05
CA ASP A 514 -26.66 3.22 -35.11
C ASP A 514 -26.40 2.52 -33.78
N SER A 515 -25.61 3.14 -32.89
CA SER A 515 -25.14 2.53 -31.64
C SER A 515 -25.72 3.18 -30.38
N ILE A 516 -26.43 4.31 -30.49
CA ILE A 516 -27.11 4.94 -29.34
C ILE A 516 -28.61 4.70 -29.41
N ASN A 517 -29.15 4.05 -28.39
CA ASN A 517 -30.59 3.99 -28.18
C ASN A 517 -31.04 5.23 -27.37
N GLY A 518 -31.91 6.05 -27.95
CA GLY A 518 -32.46 7.25 -27.31
C GLY A 518 -33.48 6.99 -26.20
N SER A 519 -33.90 5.74 -26.01
CA SER A 519 -34.95 5.33 -25.06
C SER A 519 -34.53 4.21 -24.11
N THR A 520 -33.23 4.00 -23.87
CA THR A 520 -32.76 3.08 -22.82
C THR A 520 -33.33 3.53 -21.47
N SER A 521 -33.93 2.62 -20.69
CA SER A 521 -34.59 2.97 -19.43
C SER A 521 -33.94 2.30 -18.21
N PHE A 522 -33.99 2.98 -17.06
CA PHE A 522 -33.66 2.42 -15.75
C PHE A 522 -34.63 3.00 -14.71
N PHE A 523 -35.44 2.14 -14.08
CA PHE A 523 -36.55 2.51 -13.19
C PHE A 523 -37.57 3.49 -13.79
N GLY A 524 -37.83 3.38 -15.10
CA GLY A 524 -38.77 4.23 -15.83
C GLY A 524 -38.17 5.56 -16.33
N ASP A 525 -37.00 5.94 -15.84
CA ASP A 525 -36.25 7.07 -16.38
C ASP A 525 -35.54 6.68 -17.67
N THR A 526 -35.70 7.47 -18.73
CA THR A 526 -35.03 7.23 -20.02
C THR A 526 -33.66 7.88 -20.07
N THR A 527 -32.71 7.38 -20.84
CA THR A 527 -31.41 8.02 -21.05
C THR A 527 -30.85 7.59 -22.41
N PRO A 528 -30.31 8.51 -23.23
CA PRO A 528 -29.59 8.11 -24.43
C PRO A 528 -28.33 7.35 -24.03
N ALA A 529 -28.18 6.10 -24.47
CA ALA A 529 -27.04 5.24 -24.10
C ALA A 529 -26.64 4.32 -25.24
N HIS A 530 -25.44 3.75 -25.18
CA HIS A 530 -25.02 2.70 -26.09
C HIS A 530 -26.00 1.51 -26.03
N THR A 531 -26.33 0.90 -27.16
CA THR A 531 -27.30 -0.21 -27.25
C THR A 531 -26.96 -1.38 -26.33
N GLY A 532 -25.67 -1.65 -26.14
CA GLY A 532 -25.19 -2.68 -25.20
C GLY A 532 -25.48 -2.38 -23.71
N MET A 533 -25.80 -1.13 -23.34
CA MET A 533 -26.11 -0.75 -21.96
C MET A 533 -27.52 -1.18 -21.53
N GLN A 534 -28.46 -1.26 -22.48
CA GLN A 534 -29.85 -1.60 -22.20
C GLN A 534 -30.03 -2.95 -21.49
N PRO A 535 -29.45 -4.07 -21.95
CA PRO A 535 -29.56 -5.34 -21.23
C PRO A 535 -28.90 -5.31 -19.84
N MET A 536 -27.82 -4.53 -19.67
CA MET A 536 -27.14 -4.39 -18.37
C MET A 536 -28.01 -3.64 -17.35
N LEU A 537 -28.59 -2.50 -17.74
CA LEU A 537 -29.50 -1.73 -16.89
C LEU A 537 -30.76 -2.53 -16.55
N ALA A 538 -31.32 -3.27 -17.52
CA ALA A 538 -32.46 -4.15 -17.26
C ALA A 538 -32.12 -5.26 -16.24
N ALA A 539 -30.92 -5.84 -16.32
CA ALA A 539 -30.45 -6.86 -15.36
C ALA A 539 -30.25 -6.28 -13.95
N ALA A 540 -29.67 -5.08 -13.84
CA ALA A 540 -29.50 -4.38 -12.57
C ALA A 540 -30.87 -4.01 -11.96
N GLU A 541 -31.79 -3.45 -12.75
CA GLU A 541 -33.14 -3.08 -12.30
C GLU A 541 -33.91 -4.31 -11.81
N LYS A 542 -33.86 -5.41 -12.57
CA LYS A 542 -34.48 -6.67 -12.14
C LYS A 542 -33.93 -7.12 -10.79
N THR A 543 -32.60 -7.11 -10.63
CA THR A 543 -31.95 -7.49 -9.36
C THR A 543 -32.48 -6.64 -8.21
N LEU A 544 -32.58 -5.32 -8.38
CA LEU A 544 -33.07 -4.40 -7.36
C LEU A 544 -34.56 -4.57 -7.05
N ARG A 545 -35.40 -4.83 -8.05
CA ARG A 545 -36.84 -5.07 -7.86
C ARG A 545 -37.14 -6.39 -7.13
N ASP A 546 -36.28 -7.37 -7.32
CA ASP A 546 -36.40 -8.68 -6.66
C ASP A 546 -35.97 -8.64 -5.18
N LEU A 547 -35.19 -7.63 -4.76
CA LEU A 547 -34.77 -7.46 -3.37
C LEU A 547 -35.97 -7.22 -2.45
N LYS A 548 -35.97 -7.91 -1.31
CA LYS A 548 -36.95 -7.73 -0.25
C LYS A 548 -36.33 -7.09 1.00
N ASP A 549 -37.13 -6.34 1.73
CA ASP A 549 -36.79 -5.93 3.10
C ASP A 549 -36.99 -7.11 4.08
N ASP A 550 -36.66 -6.89 5.36
CA ASP A 550 -36.79 -7.91 6.42
C ASP A 550 -38.25 -8.34 6.67
N LYS A 551 -39.22 -7.64 6.07
CA LYS A 551 -40.66 -7.93 6.14
C LYS A 551 -41.19 -8.59 4.88
N GLY A 552 -40.32 -8.92 3.92
CA GLY A 552 -40.70 -9.55 2.65
C GLY A 552 -41.30 -8.57 1.61
N ASN A 553 -41.34 -7.27 1.87
CA ASN A 553 -41.84 -6.28 0.92
C ASN A 553 -40.75 -5.95 -0.11
N PRO A 554 -41.09 -5.58 -1.37
CA PRO A 554 -40.10 -5.06 -2.31
C PRO A 554 -39.33 -3.90 -1.70
N ARG A 555 -37.99 -3.99 -1.67
CA ARG A 555 -37.12 -2.94 -1.11
C ARG A 555 -37.12 -1.68 -1.97
N TYR A 556 -37.20 -1.85 -3.29
CA TYR A 556 -37.21 -0.77 -4.27
C TYR A 556 -38.45 -0.84 -5.18
N PRO A 557 -39.66 -0.49 -4.67
CA PRO A 557 -40.87 -0.47 -5.50
C PRO A 557 -40.84 0.66 -6.54
N THR A 558 -40.11 1.75 -6.23
CA THR A 558 -39.84 2.90 -7.10
C THR A 558 -38.34 3.07 -7.31
N THR A 559 -37.95 4.06 -8.12
CA THR A 559 -36.53 4.39 -8.33
C THR A 559 -35.80 4.65 -7.00
N PRO A 560 -34.60 4.07 -6.78
CA PRO A 560 -33.74 4.42 -5.65
C PRO A 560 -32.94 5.71 -5.87
N LEU A 561 -33.08 6.33 -7.05
CA LEU A 561 -32.31 7.49 -7.48
C LEU A 561 -33.00 8.80 -7.11
N LYS A 562 -32.22 9.83 -6.77
CA LYS A 562 -32.71 11.19 -6.52
C LYS A 562 -32.90 11.98 -7.81
N GLN A 563 -32.20 11.61 -8.87
CA GLN A 563 -32.24 12.27 -10.17
C GLN A 563 -32.20 11.24 -11.29
N ARG A 564 -32.70 11.66 -12.45
CA ARG A 564 -32.63 10.90 -13.68
C ARG A 564 -31.16 10.55 -14.02
N PRO A 565 -30.83 9.28 -14.27
CA PRO A 565 -29.49 8.89 -14.65
C PRO A 565 -29.15 9.36 -16.06
N TRP A 566 -27.87 9.61 -16.32
CA TRP A 566 -27.43 10.20 -17.59
C TRP A 566 -26.23 9.46 -18.20
N ALA A 567 -26.39 8.93 -19.42
CA ALA A 567 -25.37 8.10 -20.06
C ALA A 567 -24.60 8.80 -21.20
N LEU A 568 -25.27 9.57 -22.06
CA LEU A 568 -24.61 10.21 -23.21
C LEU A 568 -24.36 11.70 -23.00
N THR A 569 -23.09 12.09 -23.04
CA THR A 569 -22.64 13.48 -23.01
C THR A 569 -21.51 13.65 -24.03
N VAL A 570 -21.85 14.12 -25.24
CA VAL A 570 -20.91 14.23 -26.37
C VAL A 570 -19.97 15.42 -26.17
N ARG A 571 -18.99 15.23 -25.28
CA ARG A 571 -18.00 16.25 -24.89
C ARG A 571 -16.65 15.63 -24.55
N THR A 572 -15.63 16.48 -24.51
CA THR A 572 -14.34 16.12 -23.90
C THR A 572 -14.40 16.20 -22.37
N THR A 573 -13.48 15.52 -21.70
CA THR A 573 -13.19 15.77 -20.28
C THR A 573 -12.63 17.18 -20.08
N SER A 574 -12.54 17.65 -18.83
CA SER A 574 -11.89 18.94 -18.49
C SER A 574 -10.45 19.07 -18.99
N SER A 575 -9.78 17.95 -19.24
CA SER A 575 -8.42 17.88 -19.77
C SER A 575 -8.35 17.71 -21.30
N ASN A 576 -9.46 17.95 -22.01
CA ASN A 576 -9.61 17.74 -23.45
C ASN A 576 -9.32 16.30 -23.91
N LYS A 577 -9.56 15.32 -23.03
CA LYS A 577 -9.46 13.89 -23.35
C LYS A 577 -10.82 13.29 -23.67
N TRP A 578 -10.80 12.09 -24.23
CA TRP A 578 -11.98 11.25 -24.41
C TRP A 578 -12.71 10.98 -23.10
N SER A 579 -14.03 10.88 -23.18
CA SER A 579 -14.94 10.51 -22.10
C SER A 579 -15.79 9.33 -22.57
N ASN A 580 -16.00 8.31 -21.74
CA ASN A 580 -16.91 7.21 -22.06
C ASN A 580 -18.38 7.65 -22.09
N HIS A 581 -18.71 8.82 -21.53
CA HIS A 581 -20.00 9.45 -21.80
C HIS A 581 -20.13 9.92 -23.25
N ALA A 582 -19.04 10.19 -23.96
CA ALA A 582 -19.10 10.70 -25.32
C ALA A 582 -19.74 9.69 -26.27
N ASP A 583 -19.52 8.39 -26.06
CA ASP A 583 -20.03 7.32 -26.90
C ASP A 583 -21.13 6.48 -26.23
N GLY A 584 -21.68 6.98 -25.12
CA GLY A 584 -22.81 6.40 -24.39
C GLY A 584 -22.47 5.13 -23.61
N ARG A 585 -21.19 4.86 -23.36
CA ARG A 585 -20.70 3.66 -22.64
C ARG A 585 -20.49 3.88 -21.15
N ALA A 586 -20.72 5.08 -20.65
CA ALA A 586 -20.77 5.38 -19.22
C ALA A 586 -22.16 5.85 -18.79
N ILE A 587 -22.48 5.72 -17.50
CA ILE A 587 -23.69 6.25 -16.90
C ILE A 587 -23.40 6.81 -15.51
N ASP A 588 -23.87 8.03 -15.27
CA ASP A 588 -23.87 8.64 -13.94
C ASP A 588 -25.25 8.43 -13.31
N LEU A 589 -25.26 7.86 -12.11
CA LEU A 589 -26.43 7.85 -11.24
C LEU A 589 -26.43 9.14 -10.40
N ASP A 590 -27.57 9.79 -10.24
CA ASP A 590 -27.67 11.06 -9.51
C ASP A 590 -26.62 12.14 -9.91
N PRO A 591 -26.45 12.44 -11.22
CA PRO A 591 -25.32 13.24 -11.72
C PRO A 591 -25.17 14.62 -11.06
N GLY A 592 -26.27 15.26 -10.64
CA GLY A 592 -26.23 16.56 -9.97
C GLY A 592 -25.75 16.50 -8.51
N THR A 593 -25.75 15.33 -7.88
CA THR A 593 -25.17 15.13 -6.53
C THR A 593 -23.88 14.30 -6.55
N ASN A 594 -23.42 13.89 -7.73
CA ASN A 594 -22.22 13.10 -7.88
C ASN A 594 -20.98 13.86 -7.37
N PRO A 595 -20.29 13.34 -6.34
CA PRO A 595 -19.11 13.98 -5.80
C PRO A 595 -17.90 13.67 -6.67
N HIS A 596 -17.68 14.50 -7.68
CA HIS A 596 -16.45 14.45 -8.47
C HIS A 596 -15.25 14.88 -7.61
N LEU A 597 -14.49 13.90 -7.12
CA LEU A 597 -13.29 14.15 -6.31
C LEU A 597 -12.08 14.49 -7.19
N ASP A 598 -12.18 15.52 -8.03
CA ASP A 598 -11.13 15.94 -8.97
C ASP A 598 -10.10 16.90 -8.35
N ASN A 599 -10.52 17.68 -7.35
CA ASN A 599 -9.67 18.62 -6.62
C ASN A 599 -8.77 17.92 -5.59
N ALA A 600 -7.45 17.98 -5.82
CA ALA A 600 -6.45 17.36 -4.94
C ALA A 600 -6.45 17.92 -3.52
N GLU A 601 -6.75 19.20 -3.32
CA GLU A 601 -6.85 19.82 -1.99
C GLU A 601 -8.05 19.29 -1.21
N HIS A 602 -9.20 19.10 -1.88
CA HIS A 602 -10.39 18.50 -1.27
C HIS A 602 -10.12 17.06 -0.82
N ARG A 603 -9.52 16.23 -1.69
CA ARG A 603 -9.13 14.84 -1.33
C ARG A 603 -8.17 14.80 -0.16
N ALA A 604 -7.19 15.70 -0.16
CA ALA A 604 -6.28 15.87 0.96
C ALA A 604 -7.01 16.19 2.27
N ILE A 605 -7.97 17.12 2.28
CA ILE A 605 -8.75 17.46 3.49
C ILE A 605 -9.60 16.26 3.95
N ILE A 606 -10.22 15.54 3.01
CA ILE A 606 -10.96 14.31 3.29
C ILE A 606 -10.04 13.29 3.96
N ASN A 607 -8.85 13.04 3.40
CA ASN A 607 -7.89 12.09 3.96
C ASN A 607 -7.45 12.48 5.37
N GLU A 608 -7.20 13.77 5.60
CA GLU A 608 -6.82 14.24 6.94
C GLU A 608 -7.93 14.09 7.97
N LEU A 609 -9.20 14.33 7.60
CA LEU A 609 -10.32 14.27 8.54
C LEU A 609 -10.84 12.85 8.79
N THR A 610 -10.54 11.93 7.89
CA THR A 610 -10.98 10.53 8.02
C THR A 610 -9.85 9.59 8.44
N GLY A 611 -8.59 9.98 8.21
CA GLY A 611 -7.43 9.12 8.43
C GLY A 611 -7.28 8.02 7.37
N MET A 612 -8.07 8.05 6.31
CA MET A 612 -8.08 7.05 5.24
C MET A 612 -7.68 7.69 3.92
N ASP A 613 -7.05 6.91 3.03
CA ASP A 613 -6.64 7.42 1.71
C ASP A 613 -7.76 7.22 0.67
N ILE A 614 -8.53 8.26 0.38
CA ILE A 614 -9.60 8.21 -0.62
C ILE A 614 -9.09 7.96 -2.04
N GLU A 615 -7.80 8.18 -2.32
CA GLU A 615 -7.20 7.88 -3.63
C GLU A 615 -6.87 6.40 -3.79
N ALA A 616 -6.72 5.66 -2.68
CA ALA A 616 -6.42 4.24 -2.75
C ALA A 616 -7.55 3.46 -3.46
N ARG A 617 -7.17 2.44 -4.23
CA ARG A 617 -8.14 1.57 -4.92
C ARG A 617 -9.14 0.94 -3.95
N ASN A 618 -8.67 0.53 -2.77
CA ASN A 618 -9.52 0.24 -1.61
C ASN A 618 -9.09 1.15 -0.43
N PRO A 619 -9.83 2.24 -0.15
CA PRO A 619 -9.47 3.18 0.91
C PRO A 619 -9.41 2.63 2.34
N GLY A 620 -10.01 1.45 2.59
CA GLY A 620 -9.96 0.74 3.87
C GLY A 620 -8.78 -0.23 4.00
N ALA A 621 -8.00 -0.42 2.94
CA ALA A 621 -6.85 -1.31 2.96
C ALA A 621 -5.79 -0.83 3.95
N GLY A 622 -5.53 -1.63 5.00
CA GLY A 622 -4.52 -1.34 6.02
C GLY A 622 -5.07 -0.74 7.32
N LEU A 623 -6.37 -0.51 7.44
CA LEU A 623 -6.98 -0.26 8.74
C LEU A 623 -6.86 -1.53 9.61
N PRO A 624 -6.57 -1.40 10.92
CA PRO A 624 -6.51 -2.53 11.86
C PRO A 624 -7.91 -3.03 12.22
N LEU A 625 -8.74 -3.31 11.22
CA LEU A 625 -10.04 -3.94 11.40
C LEU A 625 -9.85 -5.45 11.46
N PRO A 626 -10.63 -6.17 12.29
CA PRO A 626 -10.55 -7.63 12.33
C PRO A 626 -10.82 -8.21 10.93
N PRO A 627 -10.20 -9.33 10.53
CA PRO A 627 -10.30 -9.88 9.17
C PRO A 627 -11.72 -10.17 8.67
N LEU A 628 -12.68 -10.37 9.59
CA LEU A 628 -14.10 -10.50 9.27
C LEU A 628 -14.77 -9.18 8.80
N PHE A 629 -14.06 -8.06 8.92
CA PHE A 629 -14.51 -6.70 8.62
C PHE A 629 -13.57 -5.97 7.66
N ALA A 630 -12.75 -6.69 6.87
CA ALA A 630 -12.01 -6.07 5.78
C ALA A 630 -13.06 -5.51 4.80
N PRO A 631 -13.31 -4.19 4.77
CA PRO A 631 -14.43 -3.68 4.02
C PRO A 631 -14.12 -3.83 2.53
N ASP A 632 -15.13 -4.21 1.75
CA ASP A 632 -15.03 -4.09 0.30
C ASP A 632 -14.83 -2.61 -0.10
N SER A 633 -14.62 -2.35 -1.39
CA SER A 633 -14.37 -0.97 -1.83
C SER A 633 -15.55 -0.04 -1.50
N TYR A 634 -16.80 -0.56 -1.53
CA TYR A 634 -17.99 0.20 -1.18
C TYR A 634 -17.99 0.58 0.31
N ASP A 635 -17.86 -0.40 1.21
CA ASP A 635 -17.93 -0.17 2.66
C ASP A 635 -16.80 0.77 3.12
N SER A 636 -15.64 0.66 2.50
CA SER A 636 -14.50 1.55 2.77
C SER A 636 -14.79 3.00 2.36
N VAL A 637 -15.34 3.20 1.17
CA VAL A 637 -15.74 4.53 0.70
C VAL A 637 -16.90 5.07 1.54
N LYS A 638 -17.86 4.23 1.92
CA LYS A 638 -18.98 4.61 2.76
C LYS A 638 -18.51 5.04 4.16
N LEU A 639 -17.56 4.32 4.75
CA LEU A 639 -16.92 4.71 6.00
C LEU A 639 -16.23 6.07 5.89
N ILE A 640 -15.50 6.34 4.79
CA ILE A 640 -14.91 7.67 4.55
C ILE A 640 -15.99 8.74 4.46
N SER A 641 -17.06 8.48 3.71
CA SER A 641 -18.21 9.40 3.59
C SER A 641 -18.76 9.76 4.98
N ASP A 642 -18.99 8.75 5.83
CA ASP A 642 -19.58 8.94 7.16
C ASP A 642 -18.63 9.67 8.12
N LEU A 643 -17.36 9.26 8.17
CA LEU A 643 -16.34 9.93 8.97
C LEU A 643 -16.14 11.38 8.53
N PHE A 644 -16.13 11.64 7.22
CA PHE A 644 -16.00 12.98 6.69
C PHE A 644 -17.21 13.85 7.08
N SER A 645 -18.43 13.35 6.88
CA SER A 645 -19.66 14.03 7.29
C SER A 645 -19.69 14.34 8.79
N ALA A 646 -19.21 13.42 9.63
CA ALA A 646 -19.13 13.60 11.08
C ALA A 646 -18.04 14.60 11.50
N ASN A 647 -16.91 14.66 10.79
CA ASN A 647 -15.73 15.43 11.20
C ASN A 647 -15.61 16.79 10.49
N TYR A 648 -16.26 17.01 9.34
CA TYR A 648 -16.22 18.28 8.61
C TYR A 648 -17.16 19.34 9.22
N ASN A 649 -16.91 19.67 10.48
CA ASN A 649 -17.56 20.77 11.19
C ASN A 649 -16.52 21.55 12.00
N GLN A 650 -16.92 22.64 12.66
CA GLN A 650 -15.97 23.47 13.41
C GLN A 650 -15.22 22.68 14.49
N ALA A 651 -15.92 21.79 15.21
CA ALA A 651 -15.32 20.99 16.28
C ALA A 651 -14.32 19.97 15.71
N GLY A 652 -14.69 19.22 14.67
CA GLY A 652 -13.82 18.23 14.04
C GLY A 652 -12.59 18.84 13.36
N LEU A 653 -12.75 19.96 12.64
CA LEU A 653 -11.64 20.72 12.07
C LEU A 653 -10.70 21.28 13.15
N THR A 654 -11.25 21.81 14.26
CA THR A 654 -10.45 22.31 15.39
C THR A 654 -9.67 21.18 16.04
N LYS A 655 -10.33 20.05 16.34
CA LYS A 655 -9.71 18.85 16.91
C LYS A 655 -8.56 18.38 16.03
N ARG A 656 -8.81 18.17 14.73
CA ARG A 656 -7.79 17.66 13.80
C ARG A 656 -6.63 18.64 13.60
N SER A 657 -6.91 19.95 13.56
CA SER A 657 -5.86 20.98 13.53
C SER A 657 -4.96 20.90 14.77
N GLY A 658 -5.54 20.66 15.94
CA GLY A 658 -4.81 20.48 17.20
C GLY A 658 -3.91 19.25 17.17
N GLU A 659 -4.47 18.10 16.78
CA GLU A 659 -3.73 16.82 16.65
C GLU A 659 -2.52 16.96 15.71
N LEU A 660 -2.71 17.49 14.50
CA LEU A 660 -1.61 17.67 13.53
C LEU A 660 -0.54 18.64 14.02
N THR A 661 -0.92 19.63 14.83
CA THR A 661 0.02 20.57 15.46
C THR A 661 0.85 19.87 16.54
N ALA A 662 0.21 19.01 17.35
CA ALA A 662 0.89 18.20 18.36
C ALA A 662 1.85 17.18 17.71
N ASP A 663 1.42 16.48 16.66
CA ASP A 663 2.25 15.54 15.90
C ASP A 663 3.49 16.23 15.32
N ARG A 664 3.29 17.43 14.74
CA ARG A 664 4.41 18.25 14.25
C ARG A 664 5.38 18.61 15.38
N ALA A 665 4.87 18.99 16.56
CA ALA A 665 5.71 19.34 17.70
C ALA A 665 6.53 18.13 18.20
N SER A 666 5.93 16.93 18.21
CA SER A 666 6.63 15.67 18.52
C SER A 666 7.77 15.39 17.54
N LEU A 667 7.50 15.47 16.22
CA LEU A 667 8.55 15.28 15.20
C LEU A 667 9.67 16.33 15.28
N VAL A 668 9.34 17.57 15.66
CA VAL A 668 10.32 18.63 15.91
C VAL A 668 11.21 18.28 17.11
N ALA A 669 10.62 17.79 18.21
CA ALA A 669 11.36 17.36 19.39
C ALA A 669 12.30 16.18 19.07
N GLU A 670 11.83 15.16 18.33
CA GLU A 670 12.68 14.05 17.86
C GLU A 670 13.87 14.53 17.01
N ARG A 671 13.60 15.42 16.05
CA ARG A 671 14.66 16.01 15.21
C ARG A 671 15.68 16.76 16.06
N ASP A 672 15.22 17.53 17.05
CA ASP A 672 16.12 18.33 17.87
C ASP A 672 16.93 17.46 18.85
N ALA A 673 16.35 16.36 19.36
CA ALA A 673 17.09 15.33 20.08
C ALA A 673 18.20 14.70 19.20
N MET A 674 17.90 14.39 17.94
CA MET A 674 18.92 13.89 16.99
C MET A 674 20.05 14.91 16.75
N LYS A 675 19.76 16.23 16.77
CA LYS A 675 20.79 17.27 16.67
C LYS A 675 21.70 17.29 17.90
N VAL A 676 21.15 17.05 19.09
CA VAL A 676 21.93 16.91 20.33
C VAL A 676 22.87 15.70 20.24
N THR A 677 22.36 14.54 19.83
CA THR A 677 23.20 13.34 19.61
C THR A 677 24.33 13.62 18.60
N ARG A 678 24.05 14.39 17.54
CA ARG A 678 25.08 14.79 16.58
C ARG A 678 26.14 15.67 17.22
N ALA A 679 25.76 16.62 18.07
CA ALA A 679 26.71 17.46 18.81
C ALA A 679 27.59 16.63 19.76
N ASP A 680 27.02 15.63 20.43
CA ASP A 680 27.77 14.71 21.29
C ASP A 680 28.79 13.86 20.49
N LEU A 681 28.43 13.39 19.30
CA LEU A 681 29.38 12.70 18.41
C LEU A 681 30.53 13.62 17.99
N VAL A 682 30.26 14.89 17.72
CA VAL A 682 31.31 15.88 17.42
C VAL A 682 32.23 16.08 18.63
N LYS A 683 31.67 16.10 19.85
CA LYS A 683 32.46 16.17 21.09
C LYS A 683 33.33 14.93 21.26
N ARG A 684 32.76 13.72 21.12
CA ARG A 684 33.50 12.45 21.19
C ARG A 684 34.64 12.36 20.18
N ALA A 685 34.46 12.88 18.97
CA ALA A 685 35.54 12.95 17.98
C ALA A 685 36.72 13.83 18.46
N LYS A 686 36.43 14.97 19.09
CA LYS A 686 37.45 15.85 19.68
C LYS A 686 38.14 15.16 20.86
N ASP A 687 37.39 14.47 21.71
CA ASP A 687 37.93 13.76 22.88
C ASP A 687 38.85 12.61 22.44
N ALA A 688 38.45 11.79 21.46
CA ALA A 688 39.29 10.74 20.88
C ALA A 688 40.60 11.30 20.30
N THR A 689 40.55 12.47 19.67
CA THR A 689 41.74 13.18 19.17
C THR A 689 42.63 13.65 20.32
N LYS A 690 42.05 14.20 21.39
CA LYS A 690 42.77 14.66 22.58
C LYS A 690 43.44 13.51 23.33
N GLU A 691 42.75 12.37 23.49
CA GLU A 691 43.28 11.16 24.11
C GLU A 691 44.47 10.59 23.33
N ARG A 692 44.35 10.52 21.99
CA ARG A 692 45.46 10.18 21.10
C ARG A 692 46.66 11.07 21.35
N ASP A 693 46.47 12.39 21.35
CA ASP A 693 47.56 13.35 21.50
C ASP A 693 48.20 13.29 22.89
N ALA A 694 47.40 13.06 23.94
CA ALA A 694 47.89 12.84 25.30
C ALA A 694 48.73 11.56 25.41
N ALA A 695 48.27 10.46 24.82
CA ALA A 695 49.02 9.19 24.77
C ALA A 695 50.36 9.34 24.03
N LEU A 696 50.38 10.10 22.93
CA LEU A 696 51.60 10.37 22.15
C LEU A 696 52.63 11.21 22.93
N ARG A 697 52.19 12.07 23.85
CA ARG A 697 53.03 12.97 24.65
C ARG A 697 53.44 12.38 26.01
N ARG A 698 52.92 11.21 26.41
CA ARG A 698 53.21 10.61 27.71
C ARG A 698 54.70 10.24 27.81
N LYS A 699 55.39 10.78 28.82
CA LYS A 699 56.81 10.50 29.09
C LYS A 699 56.97 9.01 29.43
N GLY A 700 57.89 8.32 28.75
CA GLY A 700 58.09 6.87 28.91
C GLY A 700 57.24 5.98 27.99
N ALA A 701 56.37 6.53 27.14
CA ALA A 701 55.61 5.73 26.17
C ALA A 701 56.53 5.14 25.08
N THR A 702 56.42 3.82 24.87
CA THR A 702 57.18 3.10 23.85
C THR A 702 56.65 3.39 22.44
N ALA A 703 57.40 3.01 21.41
CA ALA A 703 56.91 3.09 20.02
C ALA A 703 55.66 2.23 19.78
N ALA A 704 55.56 1.09 20.47
CA ALA A 704 54.39 0.21 20.44
C ALA A 704 53.15 0.88 21.05
N ASP A 705 53.31 1.57 22.20
CA ASP A 705 52.21 2.31 22.85
C ASP A 705 51.67 3.42 21.93
N LYS A 706 52.58 4.17 21.30
CA LYS A 706 52.22 5.25 20.37
C LYS A 706 51.49 4.73 19.13
N THR A 707 51.92 3.58 18.61
CA THR A 707 51.27 2.91 17.46
C THR A 707 49.87 2.43 17.83
N THR A 708 49.74 1.79 19.00
CA THR A 708 48.45 1.32 19.53
C THR A 708 47.47 2.47 19.73
N ALA A 709 47.90 3.57 20.35
CA ALA A 709 47.06 4.74 20.57
C ALA A 709 46.59 5.38 19.24
N ARG A 710 47.44 5.42 18.21
CA ARG A 710 47.05 5.90 16.86
C ARG A 710 46.00 4.99 16.24
N GLN A 711 46.18 3.67 16.31
CA GLN A 711 45.25 2.72 15.72
C GLN A 711 43.88 2.74 16.42
N GLN A 712 43.87 2.82 17.75
CA GLN A 712 42.64 2.96 18.54
C GLN A 712 41.89 4.25 18.20
N ALA A 713 42.60 5.38 18.16
CA ALA A 713 42.00 6.67 17.80
C ALA A 713 41.47 6.68 16.35
N LYS A 714 42.19 6.08 15.41
CA LYS A 714 41.72 5.92 14.03
C LYS A 714 40.41 5.13 13.97
N THR A 715 40.37 3.98 14.62
CA THR A 715 39.18 3.12 14.66
C THR A 715 37.99 3.88 15.27
N ALA A 716 38.19 4.54 16.41
CA ALA A 716 37.15 5.34 17.06
C ALA A 716 36.65 6.51 16.18
N LEU A 717 37.56 7.21 15.48
CA LEU A 717 37.21 8.30 14.58
C LEU A 717 36.44 7.80 13.35
N ASP A 718 36.82 6.66 12.78
CA ASP A 718 36.12 6.05 11.63
C ASP A 718 34.70 5.61 12.05
N ASP A 719 34.54 5.00 13.23
CA ASP A 719 33.24 4.63 13.80
C ASP A 719 32.36 5.86 14.06
N ILE A 720 32.92 6.92 14.65
CA ILE A 720 32.20 8.18 14.89
C ILE A 720 31.79 8.82 13.56
N ALA A 721 32.66 8.80 12.54
CA ALA A 721 32.33 9.33 11.21
C ALA A 721 31.18 8.55 10.55
N ALA A 722 31.17 7.22 10.67
CA ALA A 722 30.09 6.38 10.19
C ALA A 722 28.76 6.70 10.91
N GLN A 723 28.79 6.83 12.25
CA GLN A 723 27.63 7.23 13.05
C GLN A 723 27.11 8.62 12.66
N GLN A 724 28.00 9.60 12.44
CA GLN A 724 27.63 10.93 11.99
C GLN A 724 26.99 10.92 10.59
N ALA A 725 27.50 10.09 9.67
CA ALA A 725 26.94 9.96 8.32
C ALA A 725 25.54 9.34 8.35
N ALA A 726 25.33 8.28 9.15
CA ALA A 726 24.02 7.67 9.35
C ALA A 726 23.02 8.67 9.97
N LEU A 727 23.42 9.35 11.05
CA LEU A 727 22.58 10.34 11.74
C LEU A 727 22.24 11.54 10.84
N LYS A 728 23.16 11.96 9.97
CA LYS A 728 22.89 13.02 8.97
C LYS A 728 21.78 12.62 8.00
N ARG A 729 21.75 11.36 7.53
CA ARG A 729 20.68 10.84 6.66
C ARG A 729 19.34 10.79 7.42
N GLN A 730 19.35 10.31 8.67
CA GLN A 730 18.17 10.29 9.53
C GLN A 730 17.61 11.69 9.79
N LEU A 731 18.47 12.67 10.10
CA LEU A 731 18.08 14.08 10.27
C LEU A 731 17.43 14.64 9.00
N ALA A 732 18.02 14.40 7.82
CA ALA A 732 17.46 14.87 6.56
C ALA A 732 16.09 14.23 6.24
N ALA A 733 15.89 12.96 6.60
CA ALA A 733 14.59 12.30 6.48
C ALA A 733 13.58 12.92 7.47
N LYS A 734 13.95 13.09 8.74
CA LYS A 734 13.12 13.68 9.78
C LYS A 734 12.74 15.14 9.47
N GLU A 735 13.63 15.93 8.88
CA GLU A 735 13.31 17.28 8.41
C GLU A 735 12.25 17.30 7.30
N LYS A 736 12.28 16.32 6.38
CA LYS A 736 11.23 16.16 5.37
C LYS A 736 9.90 15.78 6.02
N GLU A 737 9.90 14.89 7.01
CA GLU A 737 8.70 14.53 7.80
C GLU A 737 8.09 15.75 8.49
N VAL A 738 8.91 16.53 9.22
CA VAL A 738 8.46 17.78 9.89
C VAL A 738 7.85 18.75 8.88
N LYS A 739 8.48 18.95 7.71
CA LYS A 739 7.96 19.84 6.66
C LYS A 739 6.66 19.32 6.06
N ALA A 740 6.55 18.01 5.84
CA ALA A 740 5.32 17.39 5.34
C ALA A 740 4.17 17.55 6.36
N MET A 741 4.44 17.28 7.64
CA MET A 741 3.45 17.46 8.72
C MET A 741 3.02 18.92 8.87
N GLY A 742 3.96 19.87 8.75
CA GLY A 742 3.66 21.30 8.72
C GLY A 742 2.65 21.67 7.65
N LYS A 743 2.85 21.19 6.41
CA LYS A 743 1.90 21.43 5.31
C LYS A 743 0.51 20.85 5.59
N ARG A 744 0.42 19.68 6.23
CA ARG A 744 -0.85 19.04 6.60
C ARG A 744 -1.60 19.88 7.65
N ALA A 745 -0.90 20.30 8.71
CA ALA A 745 -1.45 21.16 9.74
C ALA A 745 -1.94 22.51 9.16
N ASP A 746 -1.12 23.15 8.32
CA ASP A 746 -1.44 24.44 7.70
C ASP A 746 -2.69 24.35 6.81
N ARG A 747 -2.86 23.24 6.09
CA ARG A 747 -4.04 22.97 5.24
C ARG A 747 -5.32 22.92 6.08
N ILE A 748 -5.35 22.11 7.15
CA ILE A 748 -6.53 22.00 8.01
C ILE A 748 -6.81 23.32 8.76
N ALA A 749 -5.78 24.02 9.20
CA ALA A 749 -5.94 25.33 9.83
C ALA A 749 -6.50 26.37 8.84
N ALA A 750 -6.06 26.36 7.57
CA ALA A 750 -6.61 27.21 6.52
C ALA A 750 -8.09 26.91 6.25
N GLU A 751 -8.44 25.63 6.18
CA GLU A 751 -9.83 25.19 5.98
C GLU A 751 -10.71 25.55 7.16
N LEU A 752 -10.24 25.37 8.40
CA LEU A 752 -10.93 25.82 9.61
C LEU A 752 -11.20 27.33 9.58
N ARG A 753 -10.21 28.15 9.22
CA ARG A 753 -10.40 29.60 9.10
C ARG A 753 -11.45 29.95 8.05
N LYS A 754 -11.47 29.24 6.91
CA LYS A 754 -12.47 29.42 5.85
C LYS A 754 -13.86 29.04 6.36
N PHE A 755 -14.00 27.85 6.93
CA PHE A 755 -15.24 27.34 7.52
C PHE A 755 -15.82 28.32 8.54
N THR A 756 -15.01 28.79 9.50
CA THR A 756 -15.46 29.71 10.57
C THR A 756 -15.91 31.06 10.02
N ARG A 757 -15.21 31.62 9.02
CA ARG A 757 -15.63 32.89 8.39
C ARG A 757 -16.98 32.73 7.68
N GLU A 758 -17.16 31.66 6.92
CA GLU A 758 -18.39 31.38 6.19
C GLU A 758 -19.56 31.10 7.14
N GLN A 759 -19.33 30.31 8.20
CA GLN A 759 -20.33 30.02 9.23
C GLN A 759 -20.77 31.31 9.95
N LYS A 760 -19.81 32.14 10.38
CA LYS A 760 -20.12 33.42 11.03
C LYS A 760 -20.94 34.35 10.14
N ALA A 761 -20.62 34.42 8.84
CA ALA A 761 -21.37 35.23 7.89
C ALA A 761 -22.80 34.69 7.69
N PHE A 762 -22.96 33.36 7.64
CA PHE A 762 -24.26 32.70 7.59
C PHE A 762 -25.08 32.98 8.84
N ASP A 763 -24.53 32.76 10.03
CA ASP A 763 -25.22 32.96 11.32
C ASP A 763 -25.62 34.42 11.53
N THR A 764 -24.76 35.36 11.10
CA THR A 764 -25.09 36.80 11.11
C THR A 764 -26.28 37.11 10.21
N THR A 765 -26.36 36.46 9.04
CA THR A 765 -27.50 36.62 8.11
C THR A 765 -28.77 36.01 8.69
N VAL A 766 -28.69 34.84 9.32
CA VAL A 766 -29.82 34.18 10.02
C VAL A 766 -30.32 35.06 11.16
N ALA A 767 -29.42 35.56 12.01
CA ALA A 767 -29.77 36.46 13.10
C ALA A 767 -30.43 37.75 12.59
N ALA A 768 -29.96 38.31 11.48
CA ALA A 768 -30.58 39.49 10.87
C ALA A 768 -31.98 39.20 10.32
N VAL A 769 -32.21 38.03 9.71
CA VAL A 769 -33.56 37.58 9.31
C VAL A 769 -34.45 37.41 10.54
N GLY A 770 -33.97 36.75 11.59
CA GLY A 770 -34.70 36.59 12.84
C GLY A 770 -35.07 37.93 13.47
N ALA A 771 -34.12 38.87 13.57
CA ALA A 771 -34.37 40.21 14.10
C ALA A 771 -35.35 41.01 13.23
N ALA A 772 -35.25 40.91 11.90
CA ALA A 772 -36.20 41.55 10.99
C ALA A 772 -37.59 40.93 11.08
N GLN A 773 -37.68 39.61 11.27
CA GLN A 773 -38.94 38.91 11.46
C GLN A 773 -39.58 39.27 12.79
N THR A 774 -38.81 39.33 13.88
CA THR A 774 -39.27 39.85 15.17
C THR A 774 -39.70 41.32 15.06
N ALA A 775 -38.96 42.17 14.36
CA ALA A 775 -39.35 43.58 14.16
C ALA A 775 -40.65 43.71 13.35
N VAL A 776 -40.86 42.84 12.35
CA VAL A 776 -42.13 42.75 11.63
C VAL A 776 -43.24 42.22 12.54
N VAL A 777 -42.97 41.22 13.39
CA VAL A 777 -43.95 40.64 14.32
C VAL A 777 -44.32 41.64 15.41
N THR A 778 -43.36 42.26 16.11
CA THR A 778 -43.57 43.31 17.12
C THR A 778 -44.24 44.53 16.51
N GLY A 779 -43.76 44.97 15.35
CA GLY A 779 -44.43 45.99 14.55
C GLY A 779 -45.79 45.55 14.02
N SER A 780 -46.13 44.25 14.06
CA SER A 780 -47.42 43.68 13.64
C SER A 780 -48.42 43.42 14.76
N THR A 781 -47.96 43.17 15.99
CA THR A 781 -48.77 43.40 17.17
C THR A 781 -49.14 44.87 17.26
N ASP A 782 -48.24 45.77 16.85
CA ASP A 782 -48.60 47.16 16.56
C ASP A 782 -49.42 47.32 15.27
N LEU A 783 -49.35 46.43 14.25
CA LEU A 783 -50.16 46.47 13.01
C LEU A 783 -51.62 46.05 13.17
N VAL A 784 -51.97 45.15 14.09
CA VAL A 784 -53.39 44.96 14.43
C VAL A 784 -53.91 46.26 15.03
N THR A 785 -53.10 46.90 15.88
CA THR A 785 -53.32 48.26 16.39
C THR A 785 -53.15 49.34 15.33
N LEU A 786 -52.44 49.13 14.20
CA LEU A 786 -52.18 50.12 13.14
C LEU A 786 -53.19 50.01 12.00
N ALA A 787 -53.75 48.82 11.76
CA ALA A 787 -54.92 48.64 10.92
C ALA A 787 -56.15 49.16 11.67
N ALA A 788 -56.26 48.87 12.98
CA ALA A 788 -57.23 49.48 13.86
C ALA A 788 -56.97 50.98 14.08
N ALA A 789 -55.73 51.47 14.18
CA ALA A 789 -55.40 52.90 14.32
C ALA A 789 -55.38 53.62 12.98
N LYS A 790 -55.15 52.95 11.85
CA LYS A 790 -55.41 53.51 10.52
C LYS A 790 -56.91 53.63 10.32
N ALA A 791 -57.70 52.60 10.63
CA ALA A 791 -59.15 52.68 10.57
C ALA A 791 -59.69 53.72 11.57
N ALA A 792 -59.18 53.75 12.80
CA ALA A 792 -59.58 54.72 13.83
C ALA A 792 -59.03 56.12 13.55
N ALA A 793 -57.87 56.29 12.93
CA ALA A 793 -57.36 57.59 12.47
C ALA A 793 -58.11 58.06 11.22
N GLU A 794 -58.47 57.17 10.29
CA GLU A 794 -59.34 57.49 9.14
C GLU A 794 -60.74 57.88 9.65
N GLN A 795 -61.28 57.17 10.65
CA GLN A 795 -62.51 57.52 11.35
C GLN A 795 -62.38 58.83 12.13
N LEU A 796 -61.33 59.05 12.92
CA LEU A 796 -61.06 60.29 13.66
C LEU A 796 -60.79 61.45 12.71
N LEU A 797 -60.22 61.22 11.53
CA LEU A 797 -59.98 62.24 10.51
C LEU A 797 -61.27 62.56 9.76
N ALA A 798 -62.12 61.56 9.48
CA ALA A 798 -63.47 61.75 8.97
C ALA A 798 -64.36 62.48 10.00
N GLN A 799 -64.24 62.12 11.28
CA GLN A 799 -64.96 62.71 12.39
C GLN A 799 -64.46 64.13 12.70
N ALA A 800 -63.16 64.38 12.77
CA ALA A 800 -62.58 65.71 12.93
C ALA A 800 -62.93 66.67 11.77
N ARG A 801 -63.06 66.13 10.54
CA ARG A 801 -63.61 66.87 9.39
C ARG A 801 -65.08 67.20 9.58
N LYS A 802 -65.87 66.25 10.11
CA LYS A 802 -67.29 66.44 10.43
C LYS A 802 -67.51 67.45 11.57
N ASP A 803 -66.64 67.42 12.59
CA ASP A 803 -66.65 68.26 13.78
C ASP A 803 -65.94 69.62 13.59
N LYS A 804 -65.47 69.92 12.37
CA LYS A 804 -64.74 71.16 12.02
C LYS A 804 -63.54 71.47 12.94
N LYS A 805 -62.86 70.43 13.45
CA LYS A 805 -61.67 70.60 14.29
C LYS A 805 -60.58 71.41 13.58
N PRO A 806 -59.71 72.12 14.32
CA PRO A 806 -58.66 72.94 13.73
C PRO A 806 -57.77 72.14 12.78
N LYS A 807 -57.49 72.68 11.58
CA LYS A 807 -56.67 72.02 10.53
C LYS A 807 -55.33 71.49 11.04
N ALA A 808 -54.76 72.11 12.06
CA ALA A 808 -53.49 71.71 12.66
C ALA A 808 -53.53 70.32 13.33
N GLU A 809 -54.64 69.97 14.01
CA GLU A 809 -54.77 68.69 14.72
C GLU A 809 -54.90 67.50 13.73
N ILE A 810 -55.67 67.72 12.66
CA ILE A 810 -55.81 66.79 11.52
C ILE A 810 -54.46 66.57 10.81
N ALA A 811 -53.66 67.63 10.67
CA ALA A 811 -52.34 67.55 10.05
C ALA A 811 -51.36 66.71 10.91
N THR A 812 -51.41 66.85 12.24
CA THR A 812 -50.60 66.05 13.18
C THR A 812 -50.91 64.56 13.09
N LEU A 813 -52.19 64.18 13.09
CA LEU A 813 -52.61 62.76 12.97
C LEU A 813 -52.18 62.14 11.63
N ARG A 814 -52.27 62.88 10.52
CA ARG A 814 -51.77 62.42 9.21
C ARG A 814 -50.26 62.21 9.21
N LYS A 815 -49.53 63.11 9.86
CA LYS A 815 -48.07 63.03 9.95
C LYS A 815 -47.63 61.78 10.72
N GLU A 816 -48.31 61.46 11.83
CA GLU A 816 -47.98 60.26 12.61
C GLU A 816 -48.39 58.96 11.90
N LEU A 817 -49.56 58.93 11.25
CA LEU A 817 -49.97 57.78 10.43
C LEU A 817 -49.01 57.53 9.26
N ALA A 818 -48.59 58.58 8.56
CA ALA A 818 -47.62 58.48 7.48
C ALA A 818 -46.25 57.96 7.97
N LYS A 819 -45.79 58.43 9.14
CA LYS A 819 -44.56 57.95 9.78
C LYS A 819 -44.64 56.47 10.15
N GLN A 820 -45.78 56.02 10.66
CA GLN A 820 -46.02 54.61 10.99
C GLN A 820 -46.07 53.71 9.74
N ILE A 821 -46.79 54.12 8.69
CA ILE A 821 -46.81 53.41 7.40
C ILE A 821 -45.40 53.32 6.79
N ALA A 822 -44.64 54.42 6.84
CA ALA A 822 -43.25 54.44 6.37
C ALA A 822 -42.35 53.50 7.18
N ALA A 823 -42.53 53.42 8.50
CA ALA A 823 -41.78 52.51 9.36
C ALA A 823 -42.06 51.03 9.03
N VAL A 824 -43.33 50.66 8.83
CA VAL A 824 -43.71 49.29 8.43
C VAL A 824 -43.20 48.94 7.03
N SER A 825 -43.35 49.85 6.06
CA SER A 825 -42.84 49.65 4.70
C SER A 825 -41.31 49.44 4.71
N LYS A 826 -40.60 50.26 5.48
CA LYS A 826 -39.14 50.12 5.70
C LYS A 826 -38.79 48.77 6.34
N ALA A 827 -39.55 48.31 7.34
CA ALA A 827 -39.35 47.01 7.99
C ALA A 827 -39.59 45.83 7.02
N LYS A 828 -40.67 45.86 6.23
CA LYS A 828 -40.94 44.84 5.20
C LYS A 828 -39.85 44.80 4.12
N ALA A 829 -39.41 45.97 3.65
CA ALA A 829 -38.31 46.06 2.68
C ALA A 829 -37.00 45.50 3.25
N ALA A 830 -36.70 45.77 4.53
CA ALA A 830 -35.56 45.20 5.22
C ALA A 830 -35.67 43.66 5.33
N LEU A 831 -36.83 43.12 5.72
CA LEU A 831 -37.06 41.68 5.79
C LEU A 831 -36.84 41.00 4.43
N LEU A 832 -37.42 41.52 3.34
CA LEU A 832 -37.23 40.99 1.99
C LEU A 832 -35.75 41.03 1.56
N LYS A 833 -35.04 42.12 1.88
CA LYS A 833 -33.60 42.24 1.62
C LYS A 833 -32.81 41.17 2.39
N HIS A 834 -33.11 40.96 3.67
CA HIS A 834 -32.45 39.95 4.49
C HIS A 834 -32.78 38.52 4.05
N GLN A 835 -34.02 38.24 3.64
CA GLN A 835 -34.41 36.94 3.06
C GLN A 835 -33.67 36.65 1.74
N LYS A 836 -33.55 37.66 0.86
CA LYS A 836 -32.74 37.53 -0.36
C LYS A 836 -31.28 37.28 -0.04
N SER A 837 -30.72 38.00 0.94
CA SER A 837 -29.35 37.78 1.43
C SER A 837 -29.18 36.38 2.01
N LEU A 838 -30.15 35.88 2.78
CA LEU A 838 -30.13 34.54 3.35
C LEU A 838 -30.17 33.48 2.25
N LYS A 839 -31.01 33.64 1.23
CA LYS A 839 -31.03 32.73 0.07
C LYS A 839 -29.68 32.70 -0.64
N THR A 840 -29.06 33.86 -0.87
CA THR A 840 -27.72 33.94 -1.48
C THR A 840 -26.64 33.32 -0.59
N SER A 841 -26.64 33.60 0.71
CA SER A 841 -25.69 33.03 1.68
C SER A 841 -25.86 31.51 1.81
N THR A 842 -27.11 31.02 1.86
CA THR A 842 -27.45 29.60 1.87
C THR A 842 -26.93 28.93 0.61
N LYS A 843 -27.23 29.50 -0.56
CA LYS A 843 -26.71 29.01 -1.84
C LYS A 843 -25.18 28.97 -1.86
N LYS A 844 -24.51 30.04 -1.45
CA LYS A 844 -23.03 30.09 -1.41
C LYS A 844 -22.43 29.05 -0.47
N ARG A 845 -23.03 28.86 0.72
CA ARG A 845 -22.64 27.82 1.68
C ARG A 845 -22.87 26.43 1.11
N ASP A 846 -24.00 26.24 0.44
CA ASP A 846 -24.44 24.94 -0.04
C ASP A 846 -23.75 24.50 -1.33
N ASP A 847 -23.36 25.47 -2.17
CA ASP A 847 -22.54 25.31 -3.38
C ASP A 847 -21.06 25.06 -3.04
N TYR A 848 -20.61 25.31 -1.81
CA TYR A 848 -19.24 24.97 -1.43
C TYR A 848 -19.07 23.45 -1.35
N THR A 849 -18.20 22.92 -2.20
CA THR A 849 -18.05 21.48 -2.46
C THR A 849 -17.87 20.63 -1.20
N LEU A 850 -16.97 21.00 -0.28
CA LEU A 850 -16.75 20.20 0.94
C LEU A 850 -17.95 20.25 1.90
N ARG A 851 -18.68 21.37 1.95
CA ARG A 851 -19.96 21.46 2.70
C ARG A 851 -21.03 20.60 2.07
N LYS A 852 -21.08 20.54 0.74
CA LYS A 852 -21.98 19.65 0.01
C LYS A 852 -21.70 18.20 0.38
N TYR A 853 -20.44 17.75 0.32
CA TYR A 853 -20.05 16.39 0.69
C TYR A 853 -20.34 16.08 2.16
N GLN A 854 -20.16 17.05 3.05
CA GLN A 854 -20.49 16.88 4.46
C GLN A 854 -21.99 16.64 4.69
N ARG A 855 -22.87 17.36 3.99
CA ARG A 855 -24.33 17.21 4.13
C ARG A 855 -24.87 15.98 3.40
N GLU A 856 -24.43 15.76 2.18
CA GLU A 856 -25.01 14.78 1.26
C GLU A 856 -24.30 13.42 1.33
N GLY A 857 -23.10 13.38 1.89
CA GLY A 857 -22.17 12.25 1.81
C GLY A 857 -21.30 12.31 0.54
N ILE A 858 -20.11 11.71 0.63
CA ILE A 858 -19.26 11.39 -0.53
C ILE A 858 -19.80 10.16 -1.26
N LEU A 859 -20.52 9.27 -0.57
CA LEU A 859 -21.21 8.14 -1.18
C LEU A 859 -22.62 8.05 -0.59
N ASN A 860 -23.59 8.37 -1.43
CA ASN A 860 -25.01 8.40 -1.11
C ASN A 860 -25.83 7.40 -1.95
N LEU A 861 -25.20 6.66 -2.88
CA LEU A 861 -25.83 5.51 -3.52
C LEU A 861 -25.97 4.37 -2.51
N PRO A 862 -27.11 3.66 -2.48
CA PRO A 862 -27.25 2.45 -1.69
C PRO A 862 -26.29 1.34 -2.16
N LYS A 863 -25.80 0.51 -1.22
CA LYS A 863 -24.91 -0.63 -1.50
C LYS A 863 -25.51 -1.56 -2.55
N ASP A 864 -26.78 -1.91 -2.37
CA ASP A 864 -27.56 -2.75 -3.27
C ASP A 864 -27.51 -2.25 -4.73
N VAL A 865 -27.52 -0.92 -4.95
CA VAL A 865 -27.45 -0.33 -6.30
C VAL A 865 -26.08 -0.56 -6.92
N VAL A 866 -25.01 -0.31 -6.16
CA VAL A 866 -23.63 -0.52 -6.63
C VAL A 866 -23.38 -2.00 -6.92
N GLU A 867 -23.85 -2.90 -6.05
CA GLU A 867 -23.75 -4.34 -6.24
C GLU A 867 -24.57 -4.83 -7.44
N ALA A 868 -25.79 -4.34 -7.62
CA ALA A 868 -26.63 -4.72 -8.76
C ALA A 868 -26.02 -4.27 -10.09
N MET A 869 -25.48 -3.05 -10.16
CA MET A 869 -24.80 -2.53 -11.34
C MET A 869 -23.53 -3.31 -11.65
N THR A 870 -22.67 -3.55 -10.66
CA THR A 870 -21.43 -4.32 -10.85
C THR A 870 -21.71 -5.78 -11.25
N LYS A 871 -22.72 -6.42 -10.66
CA LYS A 871 -23.19 -7.75 -11.05
C LYS A 871 -23.76 -7.80 -12.47
N ALA A 872 -24.36 -6.71 -12.94
CA ALA A 872 -24.79 -6.56 -14.33
C ALA A 872 -23.64 -6.30 -15.32
N GLY A 873 -22.40 -6.25 -14.84
CA GLY A 873 -21.18 -6.15 -15.65
C GLY A 873 -20.60 -4.74 -15.75
N PHE A 874 -21.16 -3.74 -15.05
CA PHE A 874 -20.57 -2.40 -15.01
C PHE A 874 -19.29 -2.37 -14.16
N ARG A 875 -18.33 -1.51 -14.54
CA ARG A 875 -17.20 -1.13 -13.68
C ARG A 875 -17.59 0.12 -12.90
N TRP A 876 -17.41 0.09 -11.58
CA TRP A 876 -17.77 1.20 -10.71
C TRP A 876 -16.62 2.22 -10.56
N GLY A 877 -16.93 3.51 -10.65
CA GLY A 877 -15.95 4.60 -10.51
C GLY A 877 -15.34 4.73 -9.11
N GLY A 878 -15.92 4.07 -8.10
CA GLY A 878 -15.31 3.92 -6.78
C GLY A 878 -14.03 3.07 -6.77
N ASP A 879 -13.83 2.21 -7.77
CA ASP A 879 -12.65 1.34 -7.87
C ASP A 879 -11.45 1.99 -8.59
N TRP A 880 -11.59 3.22 -9.07
CA TRP A 880 -10.54 3.94 -9.80
C TRP A 880 -9.38 4.37 -8.88
N GLU A 881 -8.14 4.45 -9.40
CA GLU A 881 -6.91 4.62 -8.58
C GLU A 881 -6.52 6.08 -8.27
N VAL A 882 -7.12 7.09 -8.90
CA VAL A 882 -6.64 8.48 -8.80
C VAL A 882 -7.76 9.50 -8.68
N HIS A 883 -8.78 9.34 -9.52
CA HIS A 883 -9.99 10.15 -9.46
C HIS A 883 -11.10 9.21 -9.05
N LYS A 884 -11.86 9.58 -8.03
CA LYS A 884 -13.03 8.81 -7.64
C LYS A 884 -14.26 9.50 -8.18
N ASP A 885 -15.10 8.72 -8.82
CA ASP A 885 -16.39 9.14 -9.32
C ASP A 885 -17.43 8.15 -8.83
N MET A 886 -17.91 8.38 -7.61
CA MET A 886 -18.61 7.36 -6.82
C MET A 886 -19.98 7.00 -7.37
N MET A 887 -20.52 7.80 -8.28
CA MET A 887 -21.81 7.52 -8.93
C MET A 887 -21.69 7.14 -10.40
N HIS A 888 -20.46 6.96 -10.87
CA HIS A 888 -20.15 6.65 -12.25
C HIS A 888 -20.01 5.14 -12.47
N PHE A 889 -20.53 4.68 -13.60
CA PHE A 889 -20.44 3.29 -14.03
C PHE A 889 -20.06 3.21 -15.51
N ASP A 890 -19.02 2.44 -15.81
CA ASP A 890 -18.54 2.21 -17.16
C ASP A 890 -18.94 0.82 -17.68
N MET A 891 -19.24 0.73 -18.96
CA MET A 891 -19.24 -0.55 -19.68
C MET A 891 -17.79 -1.04 -19.88
N PRO A 892 -17.54 -2.37 -19.78
CA PRO A 892 -16.19 -2.94 -19.77
C PRO A 892 -15.41 -2.89 -21.08
#